data_AF-A0A399YXJ0-F1
#
_entry.id   AF-A0A399YXJ0-F1
#
_cell.length_a   1.000
_cell.length_b   1.000
_cell.length_c   1.000
_cell.angle_alpha   90.00
_cell.angle_beta   90.00
_cell.angle_gamma   90.00
#
_symmetry.space_group_name_H-M   'P 1'
#
loop_
_entity.id
_entity.type
_entity.pdbx_description
1 polymer ?
#
loop_
_entity_poly.entity_id
_entity_poly.type
_entity_poly.pdbx_seq_one_letter_code
_entity_poly.pdbx_strand_id
1 'polypeptide(L)'
;MARIFLLIAILLLVILPAGAQQTIAEIDPARLDAQDAVEAASGRTPAPRLAGRFNFIVNSSGDTVDANVGNGVCADSSGQCTLRAAVMEANASAGPHTISVAYAFIELFTGSVGNNFDSSGDLDIASNITITGTATQPTALVNPIDRVFDVLSGGNLSLTNIKVTLSGISIQSGGGVRVDNGGSFTGTRIVVVNNIAAAGGGIYINRAESFRLFSSAIIHNNARDGNGGGLFFRDAQDAQVVNSTIAGNMASFTFNGASMPGGGVYVLANHNNFTSDVEFIHSTIAGNTAGVGGGLFISKQNDQTTPVMRLHNTIVGDNLATVNNPNCYVTIGQSAAVLVEFTGRSLFGSSDPACGLPAIAQVVVEDPMLGLLDDGIPDNTKPPMMRLANGSPAINLATSCDPATGGLDQHGGTRPRGPACDVGAHEVPTGITGTLDLFPDGGGPGSSFSITVQDGDLIGNGTLTVDVVTSNTFIPDHETLTLTETPANTGTFVKQVTLAPLPVVLGNGLIEAAGGYTVTITYHDLVDTTAADTRVSAPYLVLTPAIQLLQNGSFEFGLDGWTLDSNVGGDKVRTAPGEASDGVGVFRFKGQVGKQSTLKQNLISTLRDSGDEAIEVGFDIRGDDSSSSVQLKLVIKYASGGKSKLKFPLNPEPAYTTWSMTFVPYIEPDPITTFEVSFIDRSPSGKVYIDRVRVAEVSLGTRGVSPETRTDTLPPPTAPSGFRGGN
;
A
#
# COMPACT_ATOMS: atom_id res chain seq x y z
N MET A 1 -43.64 26.38 42.40
CA MET A 1 -43.21 27.58 41.62
C MET A 1 -42.45 27.22 40.35
N ALA A 2 -41.54 26.24 40.34
CA ALA A 2 -40.79 25.83 39.14
C ALA A 2 -41.66 25.37 37.93
N ARG A 3 -42.83 24.74 38.16
CA ARG A 3 -43.76 24.35 37.08
C ARG A 3 -44.55 25.52 36.47
N ILE A 4 -44.65 26.66 37.16
CA ILE A 4 -45.33 27.86 36.65
C ILE A 4 -44.37 28.67 35.77
N PHE A 5 -43.07 28.69 36.09
CA PHE A 5 -42.05 29.30 35.24
C PHE A 5 -41.85 28.57 33.90
N LEU A 6 -41.95 27.24 33.88
CA LEU A 6 -41.86 26.45 32.65
C LEU A 6 -43.06 26.70 31.71
N LEU A 7 -44.28 26.90 32.25
CA LEU A 7 -45.44 27.24 31.42
C LEU A 7 -45.38 28.67 30.87
N ILE A 8 -44.82 29.62 31.62
CA ILE A 8 -44.66 31.02 31.16
C ILE A 8 -43.58 31.10 30.07
N ALA A 9 -42.50 30.32 30.17
CA ALA A 9 -41.46 30.24 29.14
C ALA A 9 -41.98 29.62 27.82
N ILE A 10 -42.86 28.62 27.91
CA ILE A 10 -43.48 27.99 26.72
C ILE A 10 -44.55 28.91 26.09
N LEU A 11 -45.26 29.71 26.89
CA LEU A 11 -46.29 30.62 26.37
C LEU A 11 -45.71 31.87 25.70
N LEU A 12 -44.48 32.29 26.06
CA LEU A 12 -43.78 33.42 25.41
C LEU A 12 -43.14 33.06 24.07
N LEU A 13 -43.04 31.77 23.70
CA LEU A 13 -42.42 31.33 22.45
C LEU A 13 -43.35 31.36 21.21
N VAL A 14 -44.63 31.71 21.37
CA VAL A 14 -45.65 31.59 20.30
C VAL A 14 -46.07 32.93 19.68
N ILE A 15 -45.51 34.07 20.11
CA ILE A 15 -45.94 35.40 19.61
C ILE A 15 -44.75 36.33 19.33
N LEU A 16 -43.88 35.98 18.38
CA LEU A 16 -42.94 36.93 17.79
C LEU A 16 -42.94 36.80 16.25
N PRO A 17 -42.90 37.93 15.51
CA PRO A 17 -42.90 37.93 14.05
C PRO A 17 -41.58 37.37 13.48
N ALA A 18 -41.66 36.83 12.26
CA ALA A 18 -40.66 36.01 11.56
C ALA A 18 -39.30 36.67 11.23
N GLY A 19 -38.92 37.77 11.89
CA GLY A 19 -37.64 38.48 11.72
C GLY A 19 -36.68 38.39 12.92
N ALA A 20 -37.05 37.68 14.00
CA ALA A 20 -36.27 37.62 15.24
C ALA A 20 -35.83 36.19 15.65
N GLN A 21 -35.71 35.27 14.69
CA GLN A 21 -35.35 33.85 14.94
C GLN A 21 -33.92 33.46 14.49
N GLN A 22 -33.04 34.42 14.17
CA GLN A 22 -31.64 34.14 13.79
C GLN A 22 -30.60 34.23 14.93
N THR A 23 -31.04 34.24 16.19
CA THR A 23 -30.11 34.20 17.35
C THR A 23 -30.59 33.17 18.36
N ILE A 24 -30.31 31.88 18.09
CA ILE A 24 -30.39 30.81 19.11
C ILE A 24 -29.09 29.97 19.08
N ALA A 25 -27.94 30.62 18.86
CA ALA A 25 -26.62 30.02 19.06
C ALA A 25 -25.79 30.74 20.15
N GLU A 26 -26.37 31.71 20.84
CA GLU A 26 -25.71 32.46 21.92
C GLU A 26 -26.42 32.20 23.24
N ILE A 27 -25.99 31.17 23.95
CA ILE A 27 -25.87 31.25 25.40
C ILE A 27 -24.38 31.08 25.67
N ASP A 28 -23.68 32.21 25.73
CA ASP A 28 -22.41 32.33 26.43
C ASP A 28 -22.77 32.65 27.90
N PRO A 29 -22.72 31.68 28.83
CA PRO A 29 -22.66 32.04 30.22
C PRO A 29 -21.22 32.43 30.49
N ALA A 30 -20.97 33.73 30.55
CA ALA A 30 -19.74 34.31 31.07
C ALA A 30 -19.24 33.51 32.28
N ARG A 31 -18.22 32.67 32.06
CA ARG A 31 -17.56 31.89 33.10
C ARG A 31 -16.29 32.63 33.48
N LEU A 32 -16.47 33.68 34.28
CA LEU A 32 -15.51 33.90 35.35
C LEU A 32 -15.69 32.73 36.32
N ASP A 33 -14.61 32.00 36.54
CA ASP A 33 -14.41 30.95 37.52
C ASP A 33 -15.45 30.88 38.64
N ALA A 34 -16.30 29.86 38.60
CA ALA A 34 -17.15 29.51 39.74
C ALA A 34 -16.31 29.08 40.96
N GLN A 35 -15.04 28.70 40.77
CA GLN A 35 -14.09 28.48 41.86
C GLN A 35 -13.60 29.80 42.46
N ASP A 36 -13.17 30.78 41.65
CA ASP A 36 -12.77 32.10 42.16
C ASP A 36 -13.95 32.89 42.73
N ALA A 37 -15.17 32.73 42.21
CA ALA A 37 -16.37 33.38 42.76
C ALA A 37 -16.75 32.79 44.13
N VAL A 38 -16.47 31.51 44.38
CA VAL A 38 -16.67 30.85 45.68
C VAL A 38 -15.51 31.17 46.64
N GLU A 39 -14.27 31.27 46.17
CA GLU A 39 -13.11 31.67 46.98
C GLU A 39 -13.15 33.15 47.36
N ALA A 40 -13.51 34.04 46.43
CA ALA A 40 -13.68 35.48 46.67
C ALA A 40 -14.84 35.78 47.63
N ALA A 41 -15.90 34.96 47.62
CA ALA A 41 -16.99 35.04 48.61
C ALA A 41 -16.57 34.56 50.02
N SER A 42 -15.46 33.82 50.14
CA SER A 42 -14.96 33.26 51.41
C SER A 42 -13.94 34.13 52.15
N GLY A 43 -13.45 35.21 51.53
CA GLY A 43 -12.44 36.10 52.12
C GLY A 43 -11.06 35.44 52.37
N ARG A 44 -10.83 34.23 51.84
CA ARG A 44 -9.49 33.62 51.80
C ARG A 44 -8.74 34.15 50.59
N THR A 45 -7.52 34.64 50.80
CA THR A 45 -6.56 34.77 49.70
C THR A 45 -6.36 33.41 49.06
N PRO A 46 -6.38 33.28 47.71
CA PRO A 46 -6.10 32.02 47.04
C PRO A 46 -4.81 31.43 47.62
N ALA A 47 -4.83 30.16 47.99
CA ALA A 47 -3.60 29.50 48.38
C ALA A 47 -2.60 29.66 47.22
N PRO A 48 -1.33 30.03 47.49
CA PRO A 48 -0.35 30.17 46.42
C PRO A 48 -0.29 28.85 45.66
N ARG A 49 -0.58 28.89 44.35
CA ARG A 49 -0.42 27.74 43.46
C ARG A 49 0.98 27.17 43.64
N LEU A 50 1.09 25.85 43.71
CA LEU A 50 2.39 25.20 43.79
C LEU A 50 3.18 25.58 42.52
N ALA A 51 4.20 26.41 42.68
CA ALA A 51 5.00 26.89 41.57
C ALA A 51 5.99 25.79 41.16
N GLY A 52 5.94 25.35 39.91
CA GLY A 52 6.83 24.31 39.43
C GLY A 52 6.48 23.77 38.05
N ARG A 53 7.46 23.09 37.44
CA ARG A 53 7.25 22.26 36.26
C ARG A 53 7.03 20.83 36.71
N PHE A 54 5.82 20.32 36.52
CA PHE A 54 5.46 18.94 36.88
C PHE A 54 5.46 18.03 35.66
N ASN A 55 5.86 16.77 35.89
CA ASN A 55 5.81 15.70 34.91
C ASN A 55 4.91 14.60 35.48
N PHE A 56 3.68 14.53 34.99
CA PHE A 56 2.70 13.52 35.40
C PHE A 56 2.78 12.31 34.47
N ILE A 57 2.80 11.11 35.05
CA ILE A 57 2.78 9.85 34.32
C ILE A 57 1.44 9.20 34.55
N VAL A 58 0.60 9.15 33.51
CA VAL A 58 -0.70 8.48 33.58
C VAL A 58 -0.47 6.98 33.74
N ASN A 59 -0.93 6.42 34.86
CA ASN A 59 -0.78 5.01 35.23
C ASN A 59 -2.13 4.29 35.39
N SER A 60 -3.21 4.92 34.92
CA SER A 60 -4.55 4.35 34.83
C SER A 60 -5.26 4.87 33.59
N SER A 61 -5.95 3.98 32.88
CA SER A 61 -6.81 4.33 31.74
C SER A 61 -8.24 4.73 32.16
N GLY A 62 -8.53 4.74 33.46
CA GLY A 62 -9.82 5.18 33.98
C GLY A 62 -10.01 6.69 33.87
N ASP A 63 -11.24 7.14 34.10
CA ASP A 63 -11.62 8.55 34.11
C ASP A 63 -12.10 9.00 35.50
N THR A 64 -11.17 9.18 36.42
CA THR A 64 -11.43 9.65 37.80
C THR A 64 -10.74 10.99 38.04
N VAL A 65 -11.29 11.78 38.96
CA VAL A 65 -10.75 13.08 39.36
C VAL A 65 -9.58 12.93 40.33
N ASP A 66 -8.70 13.94 40.37
CA ASP A 66 -7.69 14.02 41.43
C ASP A 66 -8.36 14.17 42.81
N ALA A 67 -7.85 13.46 43.81
CA ALA A 67 -8.41 13.49 45.16
C ALA A 67 -8.07 14.78 45.94
N ASN A 68 -6.97 15.44 45.61
CA ASN A 68 -6.44 16.61 46.32
C ASN A 68 -5.82 17.62 45.34
N VAL A 69 -6.66 18.18 44.47
CA VAL A 69 -6.29 19.15 43.43
C VAL A 69 -5.32 20.23 43.93
N GLY A 70 -4.18 20.38 43.25
CA GLY A 70 -3.18 21.43 43.49
C GLY A 70 -2.12 21.06 44.53
N ASN A 71 -2.04 19.79 44.96
CA ASN A 71 -1.00 19.31 45.87
C ASN A 71 0.30 18.92 45.14
N GLY A 72 0.33 18.96 43.80
CA GLY A 72 1.47 18.59 42.97
C GLY A 72 1.62 17.09 42.75
N VAL A 73 0.63 16.28 43.13
CA VAL A 73 0.64 14.82 43.06
C VAL A 73 -0.62 14.36 42.34
N CYS A 74 -0.46 13.87 41.12
CA CYS A 74 -1.55 13.24 40.38
C CYS A 74 -1.95 11.91 41.04
N ALA A 75 -3.07 11.91 41.76
CA ALA A 75 -3.61 10.73 42.42
C ALA A 75 -5.11 10.87 42.70
N ASP A 76 -5.90 9.94 42.15
CA ASP A 76 -7.29 9.75 42.52
C ASP A 76 -7.45 9.14 43.92
N SER A 77 -8.68 8.88 44.35
CA SER A 77 -8.98 8.32 45.69
C SER A 77 -8.40 6.92 45.92
N SER A 78 -7.99 6.23 44.87
CA SER A 78 -7.32 4.93 44.91
C SER A 78 -5.80 5.02 44.73
N GLY A 79 -5.25 6.24 44.60
CA GLY A 79 -3.83 6.48 44.38
C GLY A 79 -3.38 6.38 42.92
N GLN A 80 -4.32 6.32 41.97
CA GLN A 80 -4.04 6.19 40.55
C GLN A 80 -4.02 7.56 39.85
N CYS A 81 -3.07 7.77 38.95
CA CYS A 81 -3.00 8.96 38.10
C CYS A 81 -3.70 8.69 36.76
N THR A 82 -4.92 9.20 36.61
CA THR A 82 -5.66 9.23 35.34
C THR A 82 -5.27 10.46 34.52
N LEU A 83 -5.66 10.49 33.24
CA LEU A 83 -5.48 11.68 32.40
C LEU A 83 -6.21 12.90 32.98
N ARG A 84 -7.46 12.72 33.45
CA ARG A 84 -8.23 13.80 34.07
C ARG A 84 -7.56 14.31 35.35
N ALA A 85 -7.14 13.43 36.25
CA ALA A 85 -6.42 13.83 37.47
C ALA A 85 -5.13 14.62 37.13
N ALA A 86 -4.37 14.17 36.12
CA ALA A 86 -3.15 14.86 35.69
C ALA A 86 -3.42 16.27 35.14
N VAL A 87 -4.49 16.43 34.35
CA VAL A 87 -4.90 17.75 33.83
C VAL A 87 -5.37 18.65 34.97
N MET A 88 -6.15 18.14 35.92
CA MET A 88 -6.61 18.90 37.08
C MET A 88 -5.43 19.41 37.94
N GLU A 89 -4.43 18.57 38.19
CA GLU A 89 -3.21 18.97 38.90
C GLU A 89 -2.40 20.04 38.14
N ALA A 90 -2.30 19.89 36.81
CA ALA A 90 -1.62 20.88 35.97
C ALA A 90 -2.35 22.23 35.98
N ASN A 91 -3.67 22.23 35.83
CA ASN A 91 -4.50 23.45 35.87
C ASN A 91 -4.43 24.16 37.22
N ALA A 92 -4.28 23.43 38.33
CA ALA A 92 -4.17 24.01 39.67
C ALA A 92 -2.76 24.49 40.02
N SER A 93 -1.77 24.17 39.19
CA SER A 93 -0.36 24.51 39.40
C SER A 93 0.07 25.70 38.53
N ALA A 94 1.24 26.27 38.83
CA ALA A 94 1.81 27.35 38.03
C ALA A 94 3.08 26.86 37.32
N GLY A 95 3.14 27.07 36.00
CA GLY A 95 4.28 26.69 35.17
C GLY A 95 3.85 25.84 33.96
N PRO A 96 4.79 25.45 33.09
CA PRO A 96 4.52 24.47 32.06
C PRO A 96 4.56 23.05 32.64
N HIS A 97 3.60 22.21 32.25
CA HIS A 97 3.45 20.85 32.73
C HIS A 97 3.54 19.84 31.57
N THR A 98 4.08 18.66 31.85
CA THR A 98 4.07 17.54 30.89
C THR A 98 3.26 16.38 31.44
N ILE A 99 2.47 15.75 30.58
CA ILE A 99 1.67 14.56 30.87
C ILE A 99 2.07 13.49 29.86
N SER A 100 2.63 12.39 30.36
CA SER A 100 3.00 11.24 29.52
C SER A 100 1.94 10.15 29.66
N VAL A 101 1.42 9.69 28.52
CA VAL A 101 0.39 8.65 28.47
C VAL A 101 0.97 7.38 27.88
N ALA A 102 1.13 6.36 28.73
CA ALA A 102 1.65 5.05 28.32
C ALA A 102 0.55 4.08 27.82
N TYR A 103 -0.70 4.54 27.74
CA TYR A 103 -1.84 3.76 27.28
C TYR A 103 -2.10 3.99 25.79
N ALA A 104 -2.45 2.93 25.09
CA ALA A 104 -2.92 3.01 23.71
C ALA A 104 -4.32 3.65 23.59
N PHE A 105 -5.12 3.57 24.66
CA PHE A 105 -6.52 3.97 24.68
C PHE A 105 -6.91 4.51 26.07
N ILE A 106 -7.61 5.65 26.09
CA ILE A 106 -8.26 6.24 27.28
C ILE A 106 -9.67 6.66 26.89
N GLU A 107 -10.64 6.29 27.71
CA GLU A 107 -12.04 6.71 27.57
C GLU A 107 -12.42 7.66 28.70
N LEU A 108 -13.00 8.80 28.34
CA LEU A 108 -13.49 9.85 29.23
C LEU A 108 -15.01 9.75 29.32
N PHE A 109 -15.54 9.32 30.47
CA PHE A 109 -16.97 9.03 30.65
C PHE A 109 -17.57 9.67 31.92
N THR A 110 -16.78 10.36 32.72
CA THR A 110 -17.27 11.03 33.93
C THR A 110 -18.05 12.28 33.54
N GLY A 111 -19.34 12.35 33.87
CA GLY A 111 -20.17 13.53 33.67
C GLY A 111 -21.44 13.27 32.86
N SER A 112 -21.90 14.33 32.20
CA SER A 112 -23.04 14.35 31.30
C SER A 112 -22.72 15.23 30.10
N VAL A 113 -23.43 15.04 29.00
CA VAL A 113 -23.27 15.83 27.76
C VAL A 113 -23.34 17.35 28.04
N GLY A 114 -22.38 18.11 27.52
CA GLY A 114 -22.34 19.58 27.59
C GLY A 114 -21.95 20.12 28.97
N ASN A 115 -21.27 19.31 29.77
CA ASN A 115 -20.77 19.71 31.07
C ASN A 115 -19.32 20.16 30.92
N ASN A 116 -19.04 21.42 31.24
CA ASN A 116 -17.75 22.06 31.01
C ASN A 116 -16.94 22.18 32.30
N PHE A 117 -17.08 21.28 33.28
CA PHE A 117 -16.30 21.36 34.53
C PHE A 117 -15.01 20.53 34.39
N ASP A 118 -13.88 21.00 34.91
CA ASP A 118 -12.62 20.24 34.91
C ASP A 118 -12.79 18.79 35.44
N SER A 119 -13.73 18.59 36.37
CA SER A 119 -14.05 17.31 36.99
C SER A 119 -14.90 16.34 36.13
N SER A 120 -15.41 16.75 34.97
CA SER A 120 -16.39 15.97 34.20
C SER A 120 -16.65 16.51 32.79
N GLY A 121 -16.92 15.65 31.82
CA GLY A 121 -17.14 16.03 30.43
C GLY A 121 -15.82 16.08 29.68
N ASP A 122 -15.52 17.20 29.04
CA ASP A 122 -14.23 17.46 28.40
C ASP A 122 -13.09 17.65 29.41
N LEU A 123 -11.87 17.75 28.89
CA LEU A 123 -10.69 18.14 29.65
C LEU A 123 -10.45 19.63 29.40
N ASP A 124 -10.78 20.44 30.41
CA ASP A 124 -10.46 21.87 30.44
C ASP A 124 -8.94 22.07 30.50
N ILE A 125 -8.40 22.92 29.63
CA ILE A 125 -6.99 23.32 29.63
C ILE A 125 -6.92 24.80 29.97
N ALA A 126 -6.57 25.09 31.23
CA ALA A 126 -6.47 26.43 31.78
C ALA A 126 -5.01 26.88 32.00
N SER A 127 -4.04 26.02 31.66
CA SER A 127 -2.61 26.23 31.88
C SER A 127 -1.78 25.73 30.68
N ASN A 128 -0.44 25.81 30.79
CA ASN A 128 0.47 25.34 29.76
C ASN A 128 0.71 23.82 29.91
N ILE A 129 0.02 23.01 29.12
CA ILE A 129 0.04 21.54 29.23
C ILE A 129 0.56 20.91 27.93
N THR A 130 1.57 20.07 28.05
CA THR A 130 2.04 19.18 26.97
C THR A 130 1.62 17.75 27.25
N ILE A 131 0.87 17.12 26.33
CA ILE A 131 0.43 15.72 26.43
C ILE A 131 1.10 14.91 25.32
N THR A 132 1.83 13.86 25.71
CA THR A 132 2.51 12.96 24.77
C THR A 132 1.97 11.54 24.91
N GLY A 133 1.46 10.99 23.82
CA GLY A 133 1.04 9.59 23.72
C GLY A 133 2.22 8.66 23.41
N THR A 134 1.92 7.42 23.06
CA THR A 134 2.97 6.42 22.81
C THR A 134 3.74 6.68 21.51
N ALA A 135 4.97 6.19 21.42
CA ALA A 135 5.79 6.33 20.21
C ALA A 135 5.41 5.33 19.09
N THR A 136 4.79 4.21 19.45
CA THR A 136 4.45 3.12 18.53
C THR A 136 3.08 3.29 17.87
N GLN A 137 2.18 4.04 18.49
CA GLN A 137 0.90 4.44 17.88
C GLN A 137 0.34 5.65 18.60
N PRO A 138 -0.42 6.54 17.92
CA PRO A 138 -1.12 7.61 18.61
C PRO A 138 -2.05 7.06 19.71
N THR A 139 -1.94 7.60 20.92
CA THR A 139 -2.86 7.24 22.01
C THR A 139 -4.25 7.75 21.68
N ALA A 140 -5.23 6.83 21.61
CA ALA A 140 -6.62 7.17 21.36
C ALA A 140 -7.27 7.72 22.63
N LEU A 141 -7.77 8.95 22.54
CA LEU A 141 -8.59 9.62 23.56
C LEU A 141 -10.02 9.67 23.02
N VAL A 142 -10.92 9.04 23.75
CA VAL A 142 -12.33 8.90 23.38
C VAL A 142 -13.21 9.57 24.42
N ASN A 143 -14.17 10.39 23.98
CA ASN A 143 -15.16 10.99 24.87
C ASN A 143 -16.58 10.84 24.26
N PRO A 144 -17.32 9.78 24.60
CA PRO A 144 -18.64 9.54 24.01
C PRO A 144 -19.72 10.51 24.52
N ILE A 145 -19.43 11.35 25.51
CA ILE A 145 -20.41 12.26 26.12
C ILE A 145 -20.18 13.73 25.77
N ASP A 146 -18.95 14.16 25.49
CA ASP A 146 -18.61 15.54 25.13
C ASP A 146 -17.44 15.59 24.14
N ARG A 147 -16.87 16.76 23.89
CA ARG A 147 -15.56 16.88 23.23
C ARG A 147 -14.45 16.31 24.11
N VAL A 148 -13.26 16.09 23.56
CA VAL A 148 -12.12 15.61 24.36
C VAL A 148 -11.43 16.75 25.09
N PHE A 149 -11.15 17.85 24.40
CA PHE A 149 -10.40 18.99 24.95
C PHE A 149 -11.12 20.32 24.75
N ASP A 150 -11.09 21.13 25.80
CA ASP A 150 -11.54 22.52 25.77
C ASP A 150 -10.40 23.44 26.24
N VAL A 151 -9.76 24.12 25.29
CA VAL A 151 -8.66 25.03 25.58
C VAL A 151 -9.24 26.41 25.89
N LEU A 152 -9.20 26.75 27.18
CA LEU A 152 -9.78 27.97 27.71
C LEU A 152 -8.88 29.18 27.44
N SER A 153 -9.40 30.37 27.74
CA SER A 153 -8.64 31.62 27.64
C SER A 153 -7.35 31.56 28.46
N GLY A 154 -6.20 31.80 27.80
CA GLY A 154 -4.88 31.72 28.42
C GLY A 154 -4.32 30.30 28.59
N GLY A 155 -5.10 29.26 28.24
CA GLY A 155 -4.63 27.88 28.18
C GLY A 155 -3.76 27.63 26.95
N ASN A 156 -2.75 26.76 27.10
CA ASN A 156 -1.88 26.36 26.00
C ASN A 156 -1.75 24.84 25.98
N LEU A 157 -2.34 24.21 24.96
CA LEU A 157 -2.31 22.77 24.78
C LEU A 157 -1.31 22.38 23.68
N SER A 158 -0.34 21.55 24.03
CA SER A 158 0.55 20.89 23.07
C SER A 158 0.31 19.38 23.06
N LEU A 159 -0.08 18.82 21.92
CA LEU A 159 -0.34 17.39 21.74
C LEU A 159 0.72 16.75 20.84
N THR A 160 1.22 15.58 21.21
CA THR A 160 2.10 14.75 20.36
C THR A 160 1.68 13.29 20.40
N ASN A 161 1.53 12.66 19.23
CA ASN A 161 1.10 11.26 19.11
C ASN A 161 -0.23 10.97 19.83
N ILE A 162 -1.22 11.82 19.59
CA ILE A 162 -2.56 11.68 20.17
C ILE A 162 -3.56 11.50 19.04
N LYS A 163 -4.46 10.53 19.19
CA LYS A 163 -5.65 10.37 18.37
C LYS A 163 -6.86 10.86 19.17
N VAL A 164 -7.49 11.93 18.72
CA VAL A 164 -8.73 12.48 19.28
C VAL A 164 -9.88 11.94 18.44
N THR A 165 -10.72 11.09 19.03
CA THR A 165 -11.79 10.43 18.27
C THR A 165 -13.02 10.22 19.11
N LEU A 166 -14.17 10.12 18.45
CA LEU A 166 -15.46 9.86 19.07
C LEU A 166 -15.77 10.88 20.16
N SER A 167 -16.25 12.03 19.72
CA SER A 167 -17.16 12.86 20.48
C SER A 167 -18.58 12.32 20.33
N GLY A 168 -19.38 12.33 21.40
CA GLY A 168 -20.81 12.04 21.30
C GLY A 168 -21.55 12.97 20.32
N ILE A 169 -22.89 12.96 20.33
CA ILE A 169 -23.67 14.03 19.67
C ILE A 169 -23.38 15.34 20.42
N SER A 170 -22.28 16.01 20.08
CA SER A 170 -21.95 17.33 20.63
C SER A 170 -22.89 18.34 19.99
N ILE A 171 -23.78 18.90 20.82
CA ILE A 171 -24.64 20.02 20.44
C ILE A 171 -23.87 21.35 20.38
N GLN A 172 -22.57 21.35 20.69
CA GLN A 172 -21.70 22.52 20.72
C GLN A 172 -20.65 22.46 19.60
N SER A 173 -19.74 23.44 19.54
CA SER A 173 -18.70 23.54 18.50
C SER A 173 -17.39 22.86 18.92
N GLY A 174 -16.70 22.20 18.00
CA GLY A 174 -15.41 21.54 18.26
C GLY A 174 -15.61 20.13 18.77
N GLY A 175 -15.90 19.19 17.87
CA GLY A 175 -16.24 17.82 18.24
C GLY A 175 -15.11 17.14 18.99
N GLY A 176 -13.89 17.17 18.45
CA GLY A 176 -12.73 16.67 19.17
C GLY A 176 -12.13 17.72 20.11
N VAL A 177 -11.83 18.90 19.57
CA VAL A 177 -11.11 19.98 20.26
C VAL A 177 -11.82 21.32 20.05
N ARG A 178 -11.97 22.08 21.13
CA ARG A 178 -12.34 23.49 21.10
C ARG A 178 -11.16 24.32 21.58
N VAL A 179 -10.80 25.35 20.83
CA VAL A 179 -9.84 26.38 21.25
C VAL A 179 -10.59 27.68 21.37
N ASP A 180 -10.77 28.15 22.59
CA ASP A 180 -11.52 29.37 22.88
C ASP A 180 -10.64 30.63 22.83
N ASN A 181 -11.28 31.77 23.07
CA ASN A 181 -10.67 33.08 22.98
C ASN A 181 -9.41 33.21 23.84
N GLY A 182 -8.28 33.52 23.21
CA GLY A 182 -6.99 33.64 23.88
C GLY A 182 -6.36 32.31 24.28
N GLY A 183 -6.93 31.17 23.86
CA GLY A 183 -6.30 29.86 23.96
C GLY A 183 -5.25 29.66 22.86
N SER A 184 -4.32 28.74 23.09
CA SER A 184 -3.29 28.32 22.12
C SER A 184 -3.25 26.80 21.94
N PHE A 185 -3.06 26.35 20.71
CA PHE A 185 -2.99 24.92 20.39
C PHE A 185 -1.81 24.60 19.47
N THR A 186 -1.05 23.56 19.82
CA THR A 186 -0.03 22.95 18.96
C THR A 186 -0.26 21.44 18.87
N GLY A 187 -0.52 20.93 17.67
CA GLY A 187 -0.62 19.49 17.40
C GLY A 187 0.54 19.01 16.53
N THR A 188 1.25 17.97 16.97
CA THR A 188 2.30 17.32 16.16
C THR A 188 2.02 15.83 16.07
N ARG A 189 1.92 15.29 14.85
CA ARG A 189 1.57 13.88 14.63
C ARG A 189 0.30 13.45 15.34
N ILE A 190 -0.73 14.29 15.28
CA ILE A 190 -2.04 13.97 15.85
C ILE A 190 -3.01 13.49 14.78
N VAL A 191 -4.04 12.75 15.21
CA VAL A 191 -5.14 12.31 14.37
C VAL A 191 -6.45 12.78 15.00
N VAL A 192 -7.18 13.71 14.38
CA VAL A 192 -8.53 14.10 14.81
C VAL A 192 -9.52 13.46 13.86
N VAL A 193 -10.27 12.47 14.34
CA VAL A 193 -11.05 11.60 13.46
C VAL A 193 -12.40 11.17 14.00
N ASN A 194 -13.40 11.11 13.11
CA ASN A 194 -14.76 10.66 13.41
C ASN A 194 -15.44 11.46 14.55
N ASN A 195 -15.13 12.75 14.67
CA ASN A 195 -15.77 13.63 15.63
C ASN A 195 -17.00 14.30 14.99
N ILE A 196 -18.02 14.55 15.80
CA ILE A 196 -19.29 15.14 15.38
C ILE A 196 -19.62 16.32 16.28
N ALA A 197 -19.90 17.48 15.69
CA ALA A 197 -20.30 18.69 16.40
C ALA A 197 -21.29 19.53 15.59
N ALA A 198 -21.85 20.57 16.21
CA ALA A 198 -22.66 21.55 15.50
C ALA A 198 -21.82 22.35 14.49
N ALA A 199 -20.60 22.75 14.85
CA ALA A 199 -19.66 23.45 13.97
C ALA A 199 -18.22 23.10 14.35
N GLY A 200 -17.27 23.09 13.40
CA GLY A 200 -15.92 22.59 13.68
C GLY A 200 -15.97 21.11 14.07
N GLY A 201 -16.43 20.25 13.15
CA GLY A 201 -16.67 18.83 13.42
C GLY A 201 -15.47 18.16 14.09
N GLY A 202 -14.26 18.45 13.60
CA GLY A 202 -12.99 18.05 14.22
C GLY A 202 -12.53 19.05 15.27
N ILE A 203 -12.10 20.23 14.81
CA ILE A 203 -11.56 21.30 15.66
C ILE A 203 -12.29 22.62 15.40
N TYR A 204 -12.67 23.28 16.48
CA TYR A 204 -13.22 24.63 16.45
C TYR A 204 -12.26 25.63 17.09
N ILE A 205 -11.88 26.67 16.34
CA ILE A 205 -10.90 27.68 16.75
C ILE A 205 -11.60 29.03 16.81
N ASN A 206 -11.72 29.60 17.99
CA ASN A 206 -12.41 30.86 18.24
C ASN A 206 -11.47 31.90 18.85
N ARG A 207 -11.02 32.89 18.08
CA ARG A 207 -10.14 33.96 18.56
C ARG A 207 -8.93 33.41 19.32
N ALA A 208 -8.39 32.29 18.84
CA ALA A 208 -7.18 31.71 19.40
C ALA A 208 -6.02 32.68 19.20
N GLU A 209 -5.11 32.72 20.18
CA GLU A 209 -3.87 33.50 20.11
C GLU A 209 -2.89 32.85 19.13
N SER A 210 -2.85 31.51 19.09
CA SER A 210 -2.06 30.75 18.14
C SER A 210 -2.67 29.37 17.87
N PHE A 211 -2.60 28.93 16.62
CA PHE A 211 -2.95 27.56 16.23
C PHE A 211 -1.88 26.99 15.30
N ARG A 212 -1.22 25.91 15.69
CA ARG A 212 -0.20 25.25 14.88
C ARG A 212 -0.46 23.76 14.77
N LEU A 213 -0.43 23.25 13.55
CA LEU A 213 -0.63 21.83 13.27
C LEU A 213 0.49 21.32 12.35
N PHE A 214 1.19 20.27 12.76
CA PHE A 214 2.34 19.72 12.06
C PHE A 214 2.18 18.21 11.84
N SER A 215 2.45 17.75 10.62
CA SER A 215 2.54 16.31 10.30
C SER A 215 1.32 15.52 10.81
N SER A 216 0.12 16.06 10.67
CA SER A 216 -1.10 15.57 11.33
C SER A 216 -2.24 15.28 10.35
N ALA A 217 -3.26 14.58 10.83
CA ALA A 217 -4.45 14.21 10.05
C ALA A 217 -5.73 14.70 10.71
N ILE A 218 -6.55 15.47 9.99
CA ILE A 218 -7.91 15.86 10.40
C ILE A 218 -8.87 15.20 9.41
N ILE A 219 -9.47 14.08 9.80
CA ILE A 219 -10.17 13.21 8.84
C ILE A 219 -11.55 12.74 9.29
N HIS A 220 -12.48 12.59 8.36
CA HIS A 220 -13.81 12.01 8.63
C HIS A 220 -14.60 12.67 9.77
N ASN A 221 -14.37 13.96 10.03
CA ASN A 221 -15.13 14.70 11.02
C ASN A 221 -16.38 15.32 10.38
N ASN A 222 -17.44 15.53 11.17
CA ASN A 222 -18.73 15.99 10.68
C ASN A 222 -19.27 17.18 11.49
N ALA A 223 -19.44 18.32 10.82
CA ALA A 223 -20.25 19.42 11.31
C ALA A 223 -21.71 19.20 10.91
N ARG A 224 -22.52 18.67 11.83
CA ARG A 224 -23.89 18.20 11.55
C ARG A 224 -24.86 19.34 11.24
N ASP A 225 -24.76 20.43 12.00
CA ASP A 225 -25.75 21.51 12.02
C ASP A 225 -25.15 22.87 11.63
N GLY A 226 -23.93 22.87 11.08
CA GLY A 226 -23.14 24.07 10.88
C GLY A 226 -21.90 23.83 10.03
N ASN A 227 -20.89 24.66 10.25
CA ASN A 227 -19.83 24.89 9.28
C ASN A 227 -18.50 24.27 9.71
N GLY A 228 -17.59 24.03 8.76
CA GLY A 228 -16.24 23.55 9.07
C GLY A 228 -16.26 22.10 9.54
N GLY A 229 -16.42 21.15 8.63
CA GLY A 229 -16.46 19.72 8.98
C GLY A 229 -15.17 19.26 9.66
N GLY A 230 -14.02 19.60 9.10
CA GLY A 230 -12.70 19.35 9.70
C GLY A 230 -12.29 20.44 10.68
N LEU A 231 -11.99 21.62 10.13
CA LEU A 231 -11.49 22.79 10.86
C LEU A 231 -12.42 23.99 10.68
N PHE A 232 -12.67 24.73 11.76
CA PHE A 232 -13.34 26.02 11.68
C PHE A 232 -12.51 27.09 12.41
N PHE A 233 -11.92 28.00 11.64
CA PHE A 233 -11.27 29.22 12.12
C PHE A 233 -12.27 30.38 12.17
N ARG A 234 -12.67 30.79 13.37
CA ARG A 234 -13.42 32.02 13.64
C ARG A 234 -12.49 33.03 14.28
N ASP A 235 -12.13 34.08 13.56
CA ASP A 235 -11.31 35.19 14.07
C ASP A 235 -9.93 34.76 14.60
N ALA A 236 -9.38 33.63 14.12
CA ALA A 236 -8.09 33.11 14.57
C ALA A 236 -6.93 34.04 14.16
N GLN A 237 -5.96 34.23 15.03
CA GLN A 237 -4.76 35.01 14.71
C GLN A 237 -3.59 34.04 14.47
N ASP A 238 -2.90 34.17 13.34
CA ASP A 238 -1.67 33.41 13.03
C ASP A 238 -1.84 31.88 13.14
N ALA A 239 -2.79 31.33 12.37
CA ALA A 239 -2.97 29.89 12.27
C ALA A 239 -2.11 29.30 11.16
N GLN A 240 -1.33 28.25 11.46
CA GLN A 240 -0.55 27.51 10.48
C GLN A 240 -0.84 26.01 10.52
N VAL A 241 -0.94 25.43 9.33
CA VAL A 241 -1.09 23.99 9.12
C VAL A 241 -0.03 23.52 8.13
N VAL A 242 0.87 22.65 8.58
CA VAL A 242 2.08 22.27 7.86
C VAL A 242 2.14 20.75 7.71
N ASN A 243 2.49 20.25 6.51
CA ASN A 243 2.65 18.83 6.23
C ASN A 243 1.45 17.99 6.71
N SER A 244 0.23 18.49 6.54
CA SER A 244 -0.94 17.85 7.15
C SER A 244 -2.01 17.51 6.12
N THR A 245 -2.79 16.47 6.40
CA THR A 245 -3.88 15.99 5.57
C THR A 245 -5.21 16.33 6.22
N ILE A 246 -6.08 17.05 5.50
CA ILE A 246 -7.44 17.41 5.90
C ILE A 246 -8.36 16.74 4.90
N ALA A 247 -8.93 15.58 5.26
CA ALA A 247 -9.61 14.76 4.27
C ALA A 247 -10.87 14.03 4.73
N GLY A 248 -11.81 13.83 3.80
CA GLY A 248 -13.04 13.08 4.09
C GLY A 248 -13.95 13.75 5.12
N ASN A 249 -13.73 15.03 5.44
CA ASN A 249 -14.55 15.75 6.41
C ASN A 249 -15.84 16.27 5.75
N MET A 250 -16.89 16.42 6.55
CA MET A 250 -18.22 16.77 6.08
C MET A 250 -18.80 17.96 6.85
N ALA A 251 -19.32 18.95 6.13
CA ALA A 251 -20.31 19.89 6.68
C ALA A 251 -21.68 19.46 6.14
N SER A 252 -22.48 18.84 7.01
CA SER A 252 -23.70 18.11 6.64
C SER A 252 -24.76 19.02 5.99
N PHE A 253 -25.56 18.41 5.12
CA PHE A 253 -26.51 19.10 4.24
C PHE A 253 -27.86 19.39 4.90
N THR A 254 -28.34 20.61 4.66
CA THR A 254 -29.72 21.09 4.86
C THR A 254 -30.30 20.95 6.27
N PHE A 255 -29.94 21.90 7.14
CA PHE A 255 -30.90 22.38 8.13
C PHE A 255 -31.69 23.54 7.47
N ASN A 256 -33.02 23.41 7.34
CA ASN A 256 -33.89 24.43 6.75
C ASN A 256 -33.55 24.90 5.31
N GLY A 257 -32.96 24.02 4.48
CA GLY A 257 -32.62 24.36 3.09
C GLY A 257 -31.38 25.25 2.91
N ALA A 258 -30.64 25.55 3.99
CA ALA A 258 -29.35 26.22 3.90
C ALA A 258 -28.22 25.21 3.60
N SER A 259 -27.35 25.56 2.67
CA SER A 259 -26.15 24.80 2.34
C SER A 259 -25.04 25.15 3.34
N MET A 260 -24.57 24.18 4.12
CA MET A 260 -23.53 24.41 5.14
C MET A 260 -22.13 24.48 4.49
N PRO A 261 -21.36 25.56 4.69
CA PRO A 261 -20.05 25.73 4.08
C PRO A 261 -18.89 24.99 4.77
N GLY A 262 -17.82 24.75 3.99
CA GLY A 262 -16.49 24.40 4.48
C GLY A 262 -16.41 22.97 5.00
N GLY A 263 -16.40 21.99 4.11
CA GLY A 263 -16.37 20.57 4.51
C GLY A 263 -15.03 20.23 5.18
N GLY A 264 -13.93 20.63 4.55
CA GLY A 264 -12.59 20.53 5.11
C GLY A 264 -12.33 21.67 6.09
N VAL A 265 -12.36 22.90 5.59
CA VAL A 265 -11.97 24.10 6.33
C VAL A 265 -12.98 25.22 6.10
N TYR A 266 -13.39 25.86 7.20
CA TYR A 266 -14.11 27.13 7.17
C TYR A 266 -13.31 28.23 7.86
N VAL A 267 -13.12 29.35 7.17
CA VAL A 267 -12.50 30.57 7.71
C VAL A 267 -13.52 31.70 7.73
N LEU A 268 -13.75 32.29 8.91
CA LEU A 268 -14.68 33.39 9.14
C LEU A 268 -14.02 34.52 9.92
N ALA A 269 -13.95 35.70 9.31
CA ALA A 269 -13.71 36.96 10.01
C ALA A 269 -15.04 37.63 10.39
N ASN A 270 -15.37 37.66 11.67
CA ASN A 270 -16.62 38.19 12.19
C ASN A 270 -16.43 39.46 13.03
N HIS A 271 -15.31 39.60 13.73
CA HIS A 271 -15.10 40.70 14.66
C HIS A 271 -14.18 41.80 14.14
N ASN A 272 -14.43 43.03 14.58
CA ASN A 272 -13.55 44.17 14.31
C ASN A 272 -12.17 43.89 14.93
N ASN A 273 -11.09 44.20 14.19
CA ASN A 273 -9.69 43.95 14.54
C ASN A 273 -9.20 42.49 14.45
N PHE A 274 -10.03 41.55 14.01
CA PHE A 274 -9.58 40.17 13.73
C PHE A 274 -9.59 39.94 12.22
N THR A 275 -8.43 39.59 11.65
CA THR A 275 -8.33 39.23 10.23
C THR A 275 -8.78 37.80 9.98
N SER A 276 -8.50 36.83 10.86
CA SER A 276 -8.52 35.39 10.48
C SER A 276 -7.42 35.10 9.47
N ASP A 277 -6.17 35.13 9.94
CA ASP A 277 -4.99 34.81 9.12
C ASP A 277 -4.67 33.32 9.26
N VAL A 278 -4.81 32.58 8.16
CA VAL A 278 -4.67 31.13 8.11
C VAL A 278 -3.76 30.74 6.95
N GLU A 279 -2.72 29.96 7.25
CA GLU A 279 -1.74 29.50 6.27
C GLU A 279 -1.66 27.97 6.25
N PHE A 280 -1.68 27.41 5.05
CA PHE A 280 -1.37 26.00 4.81
C PHE A 280 -0.08 25.88 4.01
N ILE A 281 0.83 25.02 4.49
CA ILE A 281 2.15 24.81 3.91
C ILE A 281 2.33 23.32 3.64
N HIS A 282 2.63 22.95 2.39
CA HIS A 282 2.84 21.54 2.01
C HIS A 282 1.75 20.62 2.57
N SER A 283 0.49 21.02 2.45
CA SER A 283 -0.64 20.29 3.04
C SER A 283 -1.61 19.83 1.96
N THR A 284 -2.45 18.85 2.27
CA THR A 284 -3.44 18.29 1.33
C THR A 284 -4.85 18.42 1.91
N ILE A 285 -5.74 19.12 1.20
CA ILE A 285 -7.15 19.31 1.55
C ILE A 285 -8.00 18.63 0.49
N ALA A 286 -8.47 17.41 0.77
CA ALA A 286 -9.09 16.58 -0.27
C ALA A 286 -10.21 15.66 0.20
N GLY A 287 -11.11 15.26 -0.72
CA GLY A 287 -12.20 14.34 -0.39
C GLY A 287 -13.22 14.92 0.60
N ASN A 288 -13.20 16.23 0.86
CA ASN A 288 -14.12 16.85 1.82
C ASN A 288 -15.44 17.23 1.15
N THR A 289 -16.54 17.17 1.91
CA THR A 289 -17.90 17.35 1.38
C THR A 289 -18.65 18.46 2.11
N ALA A 290 -19.29 19.37 1.38
CA ALA A 290 -20.09 20.45 1.98
C ALA A 290 -21.24 20.92 1.11
N GLY A 291 -22.12 21.74 1.67
CA GLY A 291 -23.07 22.55 0.91
C GLY A 291 -22.38 23.40 -0.16
N VAL A 292 -21.40 24.19 0.27
CA VAL A 292 -20.58 25.13 -0.54
C VAL A 292 -19.13 25.02 -0.08
N GLY A 293 -18.16 25.04 -1.00
CA GLY A 293 -16.74 25.00 -0.62
C GLY A 293 -16.41 23.73 0.17
N GLY A 294 -16.53 22.58 -0.49
CA GLY A 294 -16.24 21.26 0.06
C GLY A 294 -14.87 21.21 0.73
N GLY A 295 -13.83 21.69 0.06
CA GLY A 295 -12.48 21.81 0.62
C GLY A 295 -12.35 23.02 1.55
N LEU A 296 -12.43 24.21 0.95
CA LEU A 296 -12.23 25.50 1.60
C LEU A 296 -13.47 26.39 1.43
N PHE A 297 -13.87 27.05 2.50
CA PHE A 297 -14.78 28.18 2.43
C PHE A 297 -14.21 29.35 3.23
N ILE A 298 -14.18 30.54 2.63
CA ILE A 298 -13.71 31.76 3.27
C ILE A 298 -14.81 32.83 3.21
N SER A 299 -15.11 33.41 4.36
CA SER A 299 -16.10 34.49 4.47
C SER A 299 -15.71 35.54 5.49
N LYS A 300 -16.39 36.68 5.37
CA LYS A 300 -16.39 37.74 6.36
C LYS A 300 -17.81 38.18 6.64
N GLN A 301 -18.08 38.69 7.84
CA GLN A 301 -19.38 39.24 8.24
C GLN A 301 -19.36 40.75 8.45
N ASN A 302 -18.18 41.39 8.52
CA ASN A 302 -18.04 42.85 8.62
C ASN A 302 -17.13 43.42 7.51
N ASP A 303 -17.21 44.73 7.27
CA ASP A 303 -16.42 45.43 6.25
C ASP A 303 -15.07 45.96 6.74
N GLN A 304 -14.75 45.78 8.02
CA GLN A 304 -13.60 46.42 8.66
C GLN A 304 -12.34 45.55 8.61
N THR A 305 -12.48 44.23 8.49
CA THR A 305 -11.36 43.29 8.38
C THR A 305 -11.50 42.35 7.20
N THR A 306 -10.35 41.91 6.69
CA THR A 306 -10.25 41.01 5.55
C THR A 306 -9.58 39.72 6.00
N PRO A 307 -10.25 38.55 5.84
CA PRO A 307 -9.60 37.27 6.03
C PRO A 307 -8.52 37.05 4.99
N VAL A 308 -7.39 36.53 5.48
CA VAL A 308 -6.24 36.18 4.67
C VAL A 308 -6.05 34.68 4.75
N MET A 309 -6.18 34.03 3.60
CA MET A 309 -5.91 32.60 3.43
C MET A 309 -4.64 32.48 2.60
N ARG A 310 -3.58 31.88 3.16
CA ARG A 310 -2.34 31.60 2.45
C ARG A 310 -2.23 30.13 2.11
N LEU A 311 -1.93 29.85 0.86
CA LEU A 311 -1.71 28.50 0.35
C LEU A 311 -0.30 28.41 -0.22
N HIS A 312 0.61 27.81 0.55
CA HIS A 312 1.99 27.54 0.17
C HIS A 312 2.16 26.07 -0.20
N ASN A 313 2.49 25.79 -1.46
CA ASN A 313 2.73 24.44 -1.96
C ASN A 313 1.66 23.42 -1.51
N THR A 314 0.38 23.81 -1.56
CA THR A 314 -0.73 23.04 -0.98
C THR A 314 -1.64 22.49 -2.07
N ILE A 315 -2.20 21.29 -1.84
CA ILE A 315 -3.20 20.67 -2.70
C ILE A 315 -4.60 20.95 -2.16
N VAL A 316 -5.51 21.37 -3.04
CA VAL A 316 -6.95 21.45 -2.77
C VAL A 316 -7.72 20.78 -3.91
N GLY A 317 -8.06 19.49 -3.77
CA GLY A 317 -8.64 18.70 -4.86
C GLY A 317 -9.58 17.61 -4.37
N ASP A 318 -10.30 16.95 -5.29
CA ASP A 318 -11.25 15.87 -4.98
C ASP A 318 -12.31 16.19 -3.93
N ASN A 319 -12.58 17.47 -3.68
CA ASN A 319 -13.63 17.88 -2.77
C ASN A 319 -14.99 17.88 -3.50
N LEU A 320 -16.07 17.83 -2.73
CA LEU A 320 -17.44 17.84 -3.23
C LEU A 320 -18.24 18.97 -2.60
N ALA A 321 -18.97 19.73 -3.43
CA ALA A 321 -19.99 20.66 -2.98
C ALA A 321 -21.30 20.45 -3.72
N THR A 322 -22.44 20.62 -3.04
CA THR A 322 -23.76 20.56 -3.71
C THR A 322 -24.04 21.78 -4.57
N VAL A 323 -23.49 22.94 -4.19
CA VAL A 323 -23.67 24.20 -4.91
C VAL A 323 -22.35 24.96 -4.96
N ASN A 324 -22.10 25.62 -6.09
CA ASN A 324 -20.87 26.34 -6.39
C ASN A 324 -19.62 25.44 -6.35
N ASN A 325 -18.48 26.11 -6.25
CA ASN A 325 -17.15 25.54 -6.40
C ASN A 325 -16.82 24.55 -5.26
N PRO A 326 -16.49 23.28 -5.58
CA PRO A 326 -16.27 22.25 -4.58
C PRO A 326 -14.92 22.36 -3.85
N ASN A 327 -13.87 22.86 -4.49
CA ASN A 327 -12.54 22.91 -3.86
C ASN A 327 -12.41 24.14 -2.99
N CYS A 328 -12.77 25.32 -3.49
CA CYS A 328 -12.68 26.54 -2.73
C CYS A 328 -13.77 27.55 -3.10
N TYR A 329 -14.39 28.14 -2.08
CA TYR A 329 -15.38 29.19 -2.26
C TYR A 329 -15.10 30.38 -1.35
N VAL A 330 -15.15 31.58 -1.94
CA VAL A 330 -14.96 32.85 -1.25
C VAL A 330 -16.23 33.67 -1.36
N THR A 331 -16.71 34.20 -0.23
CA THR A 331 -17.93 35.03 -0.23
C THR A 331 -17.58 36.47 -0.66
N ILE A 332 -17.80 36.80 -1.93
CA ILE A 332 -17.51 38.13 -2.48
C ILE A 332 -18.77 39.00 -2.35
N GLY A 333 -18.95 39.63 -1.19
CA GLY A 333 -20.06 40.54 -0.95
C GLY A 333 -19.75 41.45 0.22
N GLN A 334 -19.86 42.76 0.01
CA GLN A 334 -19.44 43.88 0.87
C GLN A 334 -17.97 44.32 0.66
N SER A 335 -17.81 45.38 -0.13
CA SER A 335 -16.77 46.44 -0.27
C SER A 335 -15.28 46.26 0.10
N ALA A 336 -14.79 45.11 0.57
CA ALA A 336 -13.36 44.83 0.76
C ALA A 336 -13.06 43.37 0.38
N ALA A 337 -12.06 43.17 -0.49
CA ALA A 337 -11.72 41.88 -1.08
C ALA A 337 -11.24 40.89 0.00
N VAL A 338 -11.83 39.70 0.07
CA VAL A 338 -11.20 38.56 0.75
C VAL A 338 -9.88 38.24 0.04
N LEU A 339 -8.80 38.05 0.80
CA LEU A 339 -7.47 37.86 0.24
C LEU A 339 -7.08 36.38 0.34
N VAL A 340 -7.08 35.69 -0.79
CA VAL A 340 -6.42 34.39 -0.91
C VAL A 340 -5.08 34.64 -1.58
N GLU A 341 -4.00 34.36 -0.86
CA GLU A 341 -2.64 34.51 -1.35
C GLU A 341 -2.05 33.14 -1.66
N PHE A 342 -1.38 33.05 -2.80
CA PHE A 342 -0.59 31.89 -3.15
C PHE A 342 0.88 32.25 -3.04
N THR A 343 1.61 31.43 -2.29
CA THR A 343 3.07 31.47 -2.24
C THR A 343 3.58 30.11 -2.72
N GLY A 344 4.73 30.07 -3.41
CA GLY A 344 5.14 28.85 -4.11
C GLY A 344 4.18 28.45 -5.24
N ARG A 345 3.92 27.14 -5.39
CA ARG A 345 2.98 26.58 -6.39
C ARG A 345 1.95 25.68 -5.72
N SER A 346 0.67 26.06 -5.75
CA SER A 346 -0.42 25.24 -5.22
C SER A 346 -1.19 24.56 -6.35
N LEU A 347 -1.79 23.41 -6.07
CA LEU A 347 -2.53 22.63 -7.07
C LEU A 347 -3.99 22.46 -6.66
N PHE A 348 -4.89 22.77 -7.59
CA PHE A 348 -6.32 22.70 -7.42
C PHE A 348 -6.91 21.68 -8.39
N GLY A 349 -7.85 20.87 -7.90
CA GLY A 349 -8.57 19.91 -8.75
C GLY A 349 -9.24 20.59 -9.94
N SER A 350 -9.36 19.86 -11.06
CA SER A 350 -9.81 20.33 -12.39
C SER A 350 -11.18 21.02 -12.45
N SER A 351 -11.96 20.98 -11.37
CA SER A 351 -13.28 21.62 -11.23
C SER A 351 -13.24 23.05 -10.65
N ASP A 352 -12.06 23.61 -10.32
CA ASP A 352 -11.91 24.92 -9.66
C ASP A 352 -10.74 25.78 -10.17
N PRO A 353 -10.97 26.97 -10.75
CA PRO A 353 -9.91 27.94 -11.02
C PRO A 353 -9.55 28.75 -9.77
N ALA A 354 -8.88 28.14 -8.80
CA ALA A 354 -8.27 28.84 -7.66
C ALA A 354 -9.25 29.70 -6.83
N CYS A 355 -10.27 29.10 -6.22
CA CYS A 355 -11.26 29.83 -5.39
C CYS A 355 -12.12 30.83 -6.18
N GLY A 356 -12.28 30.63 -7.49
CA GLY A 356 -12.98 31.57 -8.37
C GLY A 356 -12.19 32.84 -8.69
N LEU A 357 -10.87 32.84 -8.44
CA LEU A 357 -9.97 33.91 -8.86
C LEU A 357 -9.62 33.79 -10.35
N PRO A 358 -9.23 34.89 -11.03
CA PRO A 358 -8.63 34.80 -12.36
C PRO A 358 -7.41 33.87 -12.34
N ALA A 359 -7.07 33.27 -13.47
CA ALA A 359 -5.89 32.40 -13.55
C ALA A 359 -4.63 33.10 -13.00
N ILE A 360 -3.98 32.47 -12.03
CA ILE A 360 -2.77 32.95 -11.37
C ILE A 360 -1.65 31.95 -11.64
N ALA A 361 -0.46 32.42 -12.01
CA ALA A 361 0.66 31.54 -12.39
C ALA A 361 1.12 30.57 -11.28
N GLN A 362 0.84 30.91 -10.02
CA GLN A 362 1.16 30.13 -8.84
C GLN A 362 0.17 28.98 -8.59
N VAL A 363 -0.92 28.92 -9.36
CA VAL A 363 -1.93 27.87 -9.23
C VAL A 363 -1.96 27.01 -10.47
N VAL A 364 -1.84 25.70 -10.26
CA VAL A 364 -2.07 24.68 -11.29
C VAL A 364 -3.47 24.13 -11.09
N VAL A 365 -4.26 24.07 -12.17
CA VAL A 365 -5.63 23.53 -12.14
C VAL A 365 -5.64 22.24 -12.93
N GLU A 366 -5.47 21.13 -12.24
CA GLU A 366 -5.38 19.78 -12.81
C GLU A 366 -5.84 18.76 -11.76
N ASP A 367 -6.25 17.57 -12.19
CA ASP A 367 -6.52 16.49 -11.25
C ASP A 367 -5.23 16.20 -10.43
N PRO A 368 -5.24 16.33 -9.09
CA PRO A 368 -4.07 16.03 -8.27
C PRO A 368 -3.64 14.57 -8.35
N MET A 369 -4.48 13.67 -8.87
CA MET A 369 -4.25 12.23 -8.90
C MET A 369 -3.90 11.71 -7.51
N LEU A 370 -4.77 11.97 -6.53
CA LEU A 370 -4.58 11.46 -5.18
C LEU A 370 -4.91 9.97 -5.14
N GLY A 371 -4.05 9.22 -4.46
CA GLY A 371 -4.32 7.83 -4.08
C GLY A 371 -5.34 7.76 -2.94
N LEU A 372 -5.55 6.54 -2.43
CA LEU A 372 -6.40 6.34 -1.26
C LEU A 372 -5.82 7.08 -0.05
N LEU A 373 -6.71 7.54 0.83
CA LEU A 373 -6.32 7.96 2.16
C LEU A 373 -5.67 6.75 2.84
N ASP A 374 -4.37 6.84 3.09
CA ASP A 374 -3.62 5.80 3.77
C ASP A 374 -4.03 5.82 5.25
N ASP A 375 -5.11 5.12 5.59
CA ASP A 375 -5.60 4.96 6.95
C ASP A 375 -4.81 3.88 7.73
N GLY A 376 -3.83 3.24 7.08
CA GLY A 376 -2.95 2.24 7.67
C GLY A 376 -2.36 1.25 6.66
N ILE A 377 -1.26 1.61 6.00
CA ILE A 377 -0.13 0.70 5.77
C ILE A 377 0.29 0.14 7.16
N PRO A 378 0.85 -1.08 7.29
CA PRO A 378 1.23 -1.73 8.56
C PRO A 378 2.03 -0.90 9.59
N ASP A 379 2.50 0.30 9.24
CA ASP A 379 3.07 1.29 10.14
C ASP A 379 1.98 2.18 10.79
N ASN A 380 1.28 1.64 11.79
CA ASN A 380 0.29 2.36 12.61
C ASN A 380 0.89 3.46 13.52
N THR A 381 2.18 3.79 13.36
CA THR A 381 2.89 4.79 14.17
C THR A 381 2.66 6.23 13.69
N LYS A 382 2.16 6.43 12.46
CA LYS A 382 2.03 7.75 11.81
C LYS A 382 0.57 8.13 11.49
N PRO A 383 0.24 9.43 11.45
CA PRO A 383 -1.11 9.87 11.04
C PRO A 383 -1.45 9.54 9.58
N PRO A 384 -2.71 9.22 9.27
CA PRO A 384 -3.17 8.98 7.90
C PRO A 384 -2.87 10.12 6.93
N MET A 385 -2.44 9.80 5.71
CA MET A 385 -2.03 10.78 4.69
C MET A 385 -2.68 10.49 3.35
N MET A 386 -3.06 11.54 2.61
CA MET A 386 -3.40 11.40 1.19
C MET A 386 -2.12 11.28 0.36
N ARG A 387 -1.90 10.10 -0.23
CA ARG A 387 -0.73 9.85 -1.09
C ARG A 387 -0.95 10.43 -2.48
N LEU A 388 0.14 10.84 -3.13
CA LEU A 388 0.13 11.15 -4.57
C LEU A 388 0.23 9.85 -5.36
N ALA A 389 -0.60 9.68 -6.38
CA ALA A 389 -0.50 8.57 -7.32
C ALA A 389 0.63 8.82 -8.34
N ASN A 390 1.02 7.76 -9.05
CA ASN A 390 2.02 7.85 -10.11
C ASN A 390 1.59 8.83 -11.20
N GLY A 391 2.52 9.67 -11.66
CA GLY A 391 2.27 10.68 -12.68
C GLY A 391 1.48 11.90 -12.18
N SER A 392 1.25 12.00 -10.87
CA SER A 392 0.57 13.16 -10.29
C SER A 392 1.24 14.46 -10.70
N PRO A 393 0.48 15.47 -11.16
CA PRO A 393 1.02 16.79 -11.49
C PRO A 393 1.57 17.54 -10.28
N ALA A 394 1.33 17.08 -9.06
CA ALA A 394 1.89 17.66 -7.84
C ALA A 394 3.35 17.25 -7.59
N ILE A 395 3.84 16.20 -8.27
CA ILE A 395 5.20 15.68 -8.12
C ILE A 395 6.22 16.66 -8.72
N ASN A 396 7.25 17.01 -7.94
CA ASN A 396 8.28 18.00 -8.26
C ASN A 396 7.72 19.37 -8.67
N LEU A 397 6.50 19.69 -8.25
CA LEU A 397 5.81 20.89 -8.69
C LEU A 397 6.25 22.14 -7.91
N ALA A 398 6.67 21.98 -6.65
CA ALA A 398 6.98 23.12 -5.78
C ALA A 398 8.21 23.88 -6.29
N THR A 399 8.18 25.21 -6.15
CA THR A 399 9.30 26.07 -6.58
C THR A 399 10.42 26.17 -5.54
N SER A 400 10.11 25.83 -4.29
CA SER A 400 11.05 25.74 -3.18
C SER A 400 10.48 24.83 -2.10
N CYS A 401 11.35 24.17 -1.34
CA CYS A 401 10.96 23.47 -0.13
C CYS A 401 10.89 24.47 1.03
N ASP A 402 9.71 24.61 1.64
CA ASP A 402 9.50 25.60 2.71
C ASP A 402 10.21 25.19 4.02
N PRO A 403 11.00 26.07 4.66
CA PRO A 403 11.69 25.75 5.91
C PRO A 403 10.75 25.41 7.08
N ALA A 404 9.49 25.87 7.06
CA ALA A 404 8.49 25.55 8.08
C ALA A 404 8.16 24.04 8.13
N THR A 405 8.44 23.30 7.04
CA THR A 405 8.31 21.83 7.00
C THR A 405 9.35 21.10 7.85
N GLY A 406 10.41 21.79 8.30
CA GLY A 406 11.59 21.14 8.90
C GLY A 406 12.36 20.26 7.92
N GLY A 407 12.12 20.39 6.61
CA GLY A 407 12.72 19.56 5.57
C GLY A 407 12.13 18.16 5.48
N LEU A 408 10.92 17.94 6.00
CA LEU A 408 10.25 16.64 6.01
C LEU A 408 8.84 16.73 5.40
N ASP A 409 8.25 15.61 5.01
CA ASP A 409 6.84 15.45 4.67
C ASP A 409 6.00 15.01 5.90
N GLN A 410 4.71 14.73 5.72
CA GLN A 410 3.84 14.32 6.84
C GLN A 410 4.32 13.05 7.55
N HIS A 411 4.92 12.11 6.82
CA HIS A 411 5.40 10.83 7.35
C HIS A 411 6.90 10.85 7.70
N GLY A 412 7.56 12.00 7.58
CA GLY A 412 8.97 12.16 7.90
C GLY A 412 9.92 11.81 6.76
N GLY A 413 9.44 11.67 5.53
CA GLY A 413 10.29 11.61 4.33
C GLY A 413 10.99 12.95 4.10
N THR A 414 12.26 12.94 3.73
CA THR A 414 13.05 14.17 3.54
C THR A 414 12.60 14.94 2.31
N ARG A 415 12.55 16.27 2.37
CA ARG A 415 12.19 17.14 1.25
C ARG A 415 13.43 17.86 0.69
N PRO A 416 13.70 17.82 -0.64
CA PRO A 416 13.00 17.04 -1.66
C PRO A 416 13.49 15.58 -1.75
N ARG A 417 12.65 14.66 -2.24
CA ARG A 417 13.06 13.32 -2.73
C ARG A 417 13.02 13.27 -4.25
N GLY A 418 13.73 14.19 -4.88
CA GLY A 418 13.80 14.29 -6.33
C GLY A 418 14.33 15.63 -6.79
N PRO A 419 14.12 15.98 -8.06
CA PRO A 419 14.52 17.27 -8.62
C PRO A 419 13.98 18.49 -7.85
N ALA A 420 12.80 18.39 -7.25
CA ALA A 420 12.16 19.46 -6.49
C ALA A 420 11.21 18.87 -5.42
N CYS A 421 10.69 19.72 -4.54
CA CYS A 421 9.67 19.28 -3.60
C CYS A 421 8.34 19.03 -4.29
N ASP A 422 7.57 18.11 -3.73
CA ASP A 422 6.19 17.90 -4.10
C ASP A 422 5.28 18.94 -3.43
N VAL A 423 4.18 19.24 -4.12
CA VAL A 423 3.07 20.04 -3.60
C VAL A 423 2.17 19.09 -2.80
N GLY A 424 1.72 19.52 -1.62
CA GLY A 424 0.91 18.69 -0.72
C GLY A 424 1.70 17.99 0.39
N ALA A 425 0.98 17.19 1.19
CA ALA A 425 1.48 16.57 2.43
C ALA A 425 2.46 15.41 2.23
N HIS A 426 2.45 14.80 1.05
CA HIS A 426 3.30 13.66 0.68
C HIS A 426 4.49 14.13 -0.16
N GLU A 427 5.67 13.62 0.13
CA GLU A 427 6.83 13.70 -0.75
C GLU A 427 7.09 12.31 -1.35
N VAL A 428 6.79 12.17 -2.64
CA VAL A 428 7.00 10.94 -3.41
C VAL A 428 8.50 10.70 -3.53
N PRO A 429 9.01 9.53 -3.12
CA PRO A 429 10.31 9.07 -3.55
C PRO A 429 10.39 9.11 -5.06
N THR A 430 11.30 9.90 -5.63
CA THR A 430 11.70 9.70 -7.02
C THR A 430 12.93 8.81 -7.04
N GLY A 431 12.84 7.75 -7.83
CA GLY A 431 13.85 6.72 -7.95
C GLY A 431 13.94 6.19 -9.37
N ILE A 432 15.08 5.61 -9.72
CA ILE A 432 15.33 4.90 -10.96
C ILE A 432 14.81 3.48 -10.78
N THR A 433 13.74 3.11 -11.49
CA THR A 433 13.20 1.74 -11.48
C THR A 433 14.33 0.71 -11.63
N GLY A 434 14.53 -0.11 -10.60
CA GLY A 434 15.50 -1.19 -10.64
C GLY A 434 15.15 -2.25 -11.69
N THR A 435 16.16 -2.96 -12.19
CA THR A 435 15.99 -4.11 -13.09
C THR A 435 16.33 -5.41 -12.35
N LEU A 436 15.70 -6.51 -12.76
CA LEU A 436 15.95 -7.86 -12.24
C LEU A 436 16.26 -8.79 -13.40
N ASP A 437 17.45 -9.38 -13.38
CA ASP A 437 17.93 -10.33 -14.37
C ASP A 437 18.32 -11.66 -13.72
N LEU A 438 18.11 -12.76 -14.46
CA LEU A 438 18.48 -14.12 -14.06
C LEU A 438 19.40 -14.73 -15.12
N PHE A 439 20.57 -15.24 -14.71
CA PHE A 439 21.49 -15.95 -15.61
C PHE A 439 21.62 -17.43 -15.18
N PRO A 440 21.23 -18.40 -16.05
CA PRO A 440 21.18 -19.81 -15.68
C PRO A 440 22.51 -20.56 -15.88
N ASP A 441 22.86 -21.43 -14.93
CA ASP A 441 23.94 -22.41 -15.04
C ASP A 441 23.37 -23.84 -14.96
N GLY A 442 22.74 -24.30 -16.05
CA GLY A 442 22.17 -25.66 -16.15
C GLY A 442 20.78 -25.77 -15.52
N GLY A 443 19.89 -26.55 -16.15
CA GLY A 443 18.46 -26.49 -15.89
C GLY A 443 17.88 -27.47 -14.86
N GLY A 444 18.67 -28.25 -14.11
CA GLY A 444 18.14 -29.34 -13.25
C GLY A 444 18.32 -29.16 -11.73
N PRO A 445 17.77 -30.06 -10.88
CA PRO A 445 18.06 -30.09 -9.45
C PRO A 445 19.57 -30.19 -9.16
N GLY A 446 20.10 -29.34 -8.28
CA GLY A 446 21.54 -29.20 -8.03
C GLY A 446 22.28 -28.24 -8.99
N SER A 447 21.57 -27.63 -9.94
CA SER A 447 22.11 -26.57 -10.79
C SER A 447 22.06 -25.21 -10.08
N SER A 448 22.87 -24.26 -10.57
CA SER A 448 22.90 -22.90 -10.05
C SER A 448 22.35 -21.88 -11.03
N PHE A 449 21.96 -20.72 -10.52
CA PHE A 449 21.69 -19.53 -11.32
C PHE A 449 22.05 -18.30 -10.52
N SER A 450 22.38 -17.20 -11.21
CA SER A 450 22.62 -15.92 -10.55
C SER A 450 21.39 -15.04 -10.61
N ILE A 451 21.07 -14.41 -9.48
CA ILE A 451 20.14 -13.29 -9.42
C ILE A 451 20.97 -12.00 -9.46
N THR A 452 20.66 -11.12 -10.39
CA THR A 452 21.24 -9.78 -10.46
C THR A 452 20.11 -8.75 -10.41
N VAL A 453 20.18 -7.85 -9.42
CA VAL A 453 19.33 -6.66 -9.36
C VAL A 453 20.21 -5.45 -9.62
N GLN A 454 19.83 -4.58 -10.55
CA GLN A 454 20.50 -3.31 -10.76
C GLN A 454 19.54 -2.19 -10.41
N ASP A 455 19.88 -1.43 -9.37
CA ASP A 455 19.06 -0.35 -8.86
C ASP A 455 19.97 0.85 -8.55
N GLY A 456 19.73 1.95 -9.29
CA GLY A 456 20.50 3.18 -9.15
C GLY A 456 20.23 3.93 -7.84
N ASP A 457 19.10 3.64 -7.19
CA ASP A 457 18.69 4.28 -5.94
C ASP A 457 19.37 3.67 -4.71
N LEU A 458 19.86 2.44 -4.85
CA LEU A 458 20.47 1.67 -3.76
C LEU A 458 22.00 1.64 -3.79
N ILE A 459 22.65 2.51 -4.57
CA ILE A 459 24.12 2.61 -4.63
C ILE A 459 24.70 2.81 -3.22
N GLY A 460 25.54 1.88 -2.77
CA GLY A 460 26.20 1.92 -1.46
C GLY A 460 25.39 1.36 -0.29
N ASN A 461 24.19 0.82 -0.53
CA ASN A 461 23.33 0.23 0.51
C ASN A 461 23.87 -1.12 1.03
N GLY A 462 24.86 -1.70 0.33
CA GLY A 462 25.55 -2.93 0.73
C GLY A 462 24.77 -4.22 0.48
N THR A 463 23.50 -4.29 0.88
CA THR A 463 22.63 -5.47 0.66
C THR A 463 21.20 -5.10 0.30
N LEU A 464 20.49 -5.99 -0.39
CA LEU A 464 19.03 -5.90 -0.61
C LEU A 464 18.38 -7.28 -0.49
N THR A 465 17.05 -7.34 -0.42
CA THR A 465 16.29 -8.60 -0.37
C THR A 465 15.39 -8.77 -1.59
N VAL A 466 15.21 -10.02 -2.02
CA VAL A 466 14.21 -10.42 -3.03
C VAL A 466 13.36 -11.56 -2.48
N ASP A 467 12.10 -11.63 -2.91
CA ASP A 467 11.19 -12.73 -2.60
C ASP A 467 11.22 -13.77 -3.72
N VAL A 468 11.17 -15.04 -3.35
CA VAL A 468 11.27 -16.15 -4.29
C VAL A 468 10.17 -17.15 -4.04
N VAL A 469 9.43 -17.49 -5.10
CA VAL A 469 8.31 -18.42 -5.04
C VAL A 469 8.49 -19.53 -6.07
N THR A 470 8.48 -20.79 -5.64
CA THR A 470 8.38 -21.91 -6.58
C THR A 470 6.91 -22.22 -6.85
N SER A 471 6.52 -22.40 -8.10
CA SER A 471 5.15 -22.73 -8.48
C SER A 471 5.07 -24.15 -9.04
N ASN A 472 4.16 -24.94 -8.45
CA ASN A 472 3.76 -26.28 -8.87
C ASN A 472 2.26 -26.50 -8.50
N THR A 473 1.68 -27.65 -8.85
CA THR A 473 0.24 -27.92 -8.64
C THR A 473 -0.15 -28.33 -7.21
N PHE A 474 0.77 -28.42 -6.23
CA PHE A 474 0.47 -28.98 -4.91
C PHE A 474 0.95 -28.16 -3.70
N ILE A 475 2.19 -27.64 -3.63
CA ILE A 475 2.68 -26.75 -2.55
C ILE A 475 3.80 -25.83 -3.08
N PRO A 476 3.61 -24.49 -3.13
CA PRO A 476 4.66 -23.56 -3.49
C PRO A 476 5.64 -23.34 -2.32
N ASP A 477 6.93 -23.27 -2.63
CA ASP A 477 7.96 -22.82 -1.68
C ASP A 477 8.05 -21.29 -1.70
N HIS A 478 8.28 -20.65 -0.54
CA HIS A 478 8.37 -19.20 -0.41
C HIS A 478 9.55 -18.81 0.46
N GLU A 479 10.51 -18.11 -0.12
CA GLU A 479 11.79 -17.74 0.51
C GLU A 479 12.13 -16.26 0.31
N THR A 480 12.86 -15.69 1.25
CA THR A 480 13.44 -14.34 1.12
C THR A 480 14.96 -14.44 1.07
N LEU A 481 15.56 -13.93 0.00
CA LEU A 481 17.00 -14.01 -0.23
C LEU A 481 17.65 -12.64 -0.11
N THR A 482 18.71 -12.52 0.71
CA THR A 482 19.57 -11.34 0.74
C THR A 482 20.65 -11.40 -0.36
N LEU A 483 20.73 -10.38 -1.20
CA LEU A 483 21.76 -10.13 -2.21
C LEU A 483 22.78 -9.13 -1.68
N THR A 484 24.00 -9.16 -2.23
CA THR A 484 25.09 -8.24 -1.83
C THR A 484 25.51 -7.39 -3.02
N GLU A 485 25.72 -6.10 -2.76
CA GLU A 485 26.20 -5.14 -3.75
C GLU A 485 27.59 -5.54 -4.24
N THR A 486 27.71 -5.88 -5.52
CA THR A 486 28.91 -6.44 -6.11
C THR A 486 29.13 -5.88 -7.51
N PRO A 487 30.13 -5.00 -7.72
CA PRO A 487 31.01 -4.39 -6.71
C PRO A 487 30.29 -3.40 -5.78
N ALA A 488 30.87 -3.10 -4.61
CA ALA A 488 30.30 -2.11 -3.68
C ALA A 488 30.19 -0.71 -4.31
N ASN A 489 29.14 0.05 -3.95
CA ASN A 489 28.82 1.37 -4.49
C ASN A 489 28.58 1.37 -6.02
N THR A 490 27.91 0.36 -6.54
CA THR A 490 27.53 0.29 -7.97
C THR A 490 26.03 0.20 -8.21
N GLY A 491 25.23 -0.03 -7.17
CA GLY A 491 23.80 -0.32 -7.30
C GLY A 491 23.52 -1.68 -7.93
N THR A 492 24.54 -2.52 -8.17
CA THR A 492 24.38 -3.87 -8.72
C THR A 492 24.50 -4.87 -7.59
N PHE A 493 23.45 -5.66 -7.36
CA PHE A 493 23.36 -6.65 -6.29
C PHE A 493 23.29 -8.03 -6.90
N VAL A 494 24.15 -8.94 -6.44
CA VAL A 494 24.28 -10.27 -7.02
C VAL A 494 24.18 -11.34 -5.94
N LYS A 495 23.55 -12.47 -6.27
CA LYS A 495 23.62 -13.71 -5.48
C LYS A 495 23.62 -14.93 -6.40
N GLN A 496 24.54 -15.85 -6.15
CA GLN A 496 24.52 -17.19 -6.73
C GLN A 496 23.61 -18.09 -5.88
N VAL A 497 22.68 -18.77 -6.53
CA VAL A 497 21.68 -19.63 -5.88
C VAL A 497 21.80 -21.04 -6.43
N THR A 498 21.83 -22.05 -5.55
CA THR A 498 21.83 -23.46 -5.92
C THR A 498 20.48 -24.07 -5.55
N LEU A 499 19.84 -24.77 -6.49
CA LEU A 499 18.56 -25.42 -6.24
C LEU A 499 18.73 -26.67 -5.36
N ALA A 500 17.94 -26.74 -4.29
CA ALA A 500 17.86 -27.89 -3.41
C ALA A 500 16.81 -28.90 -3.91
N PRO A 501 17.01 -30.21 -3.65
CA PRO A 501 16.02 -31.23 -3.96
C PRO A 501 14.84 -31.19 -2.97
N LEU A 502 13.68 -31.70 -3.40
CA LEU A 502 12.50 -31.90 -2.55
C LEU A 502 12.82 -32.78 -1.31
N PRO A 503 12.07 -32.64 -0.19
CA PRO A 503 10.82 -31.89 -0.01
C PRO A 503 11.00 -30.40 0.35
N VAL A 504 9.99 -29.58 0.05
CA VAL A 504 9.94 -28.13 0.35
C VAL A 504 9.93 -27.86 1.86
N VAL A 505 10.73 -26.88 2.31
CA VAL A 505 10.80 -26.41 3.70
C VAL A 505 10.78 -24.88 3.76
N LEU A 506 9.61 -24.31 4.07
CA LEU A 506 9.40 -22.85 4.09
C LEU A 506 10.29 -22.09 5.09
N GLY A 507 10.87 -20.99 4.62
CA GLY A 507 11.63 -20.00 5.39
C GLY A 507 13.05 -20.44 5.74
N ASN A 508 13.63 -21.41 5.03
CA ASN A 508 14.95 -21.95 5.32
C ASN A 508 16.09 -21.27 4.51
N GLY A 509 15.76 -20.40 3.56
CA GLY A 509 16.70 -19.70 2.68
C GLY A 509 17.29 -20.55 1.53
N LEU A 510 16.78 -21.76 1.32
CA LEU A 510 17.10 -22.66 0.21
C LEU A 510 15.88 -22.78 -0.71
N ILE A 511 16.11 -22.80 -2.02
CA ILE A 511 15.01 -22.96 -2.98
C ILE A 511 14.88 -24.44 -3.31
N GLU A 512 13.81 -25.10 -2.85
CA GLU A 512 13.52 -26.48 -3.24
C GLU A 512 12.65 -26.55 -4.50
N ALA A 513 13.18 -27.13 -5.59
CA ALA A 513 12.45 -27.25 -6.84
C ALA A 513 12.79 -28.54 -7.60
N ALA A 514 11.82 -29.07 -8.35
CA ALA A 514 12.00 -30.20 -9.26
C ALA A 514 11.80 -29.78 -10.73
N GLY A 515 12.14 -30.66 -11.67
CA GLY A 515 11.90 -30.41 -13.09
C GLY A 515 10.42 -30.15 -13.38
N GLY A 516 10.15 -29.15 -14.21
CA GLY A 516 8.81 -28.62 -14.52
C GLY A 516 8.36 -27.47 -13.61
N TYR A 517 9.09 -27.15 -12.54
CA TYR A 517 8.73 -26.05 -11.64
C TYR A 517 9.14 -24.71 -12.25
N THR A 518 8.38 -23.65 -11.96
CA THR A 518 8.82 -22.28 -12.26
C THR A 518 9.19 -21.59 -10.95
N VAL A 519 10.42 -21.09 -10.87
CA VAL A 519 10.90 -20.25 -9.76
C VAL A 519 10.71 -18.80 -10.17
N THR A 520 9.86 -18.07 -9.46
CA THR A 520 9.61 -16.64 -9.69
C THR A 520 10.35 -15.83 -8.64
N ILE A 521 11.27 -14.99 -9.08
CA ILE A 521 11.96 -14.03 -8.22
C ILE A 521 11.23 -12.70 -8.37
N THR A 522 10.95 -12.02 -7.25
CA THR A 522 10.34 -10.69 -7.21
C THR A 522 11.24 -9.75 -6.43
N TYR A 523 11.68 -8.69 -7.11
CA TYR A 523 12.33 -7.54 -6.49
C TYR A 523 11.29 -6.45 -6.23
N HIS A 524 11.34 -5.90 -5.03
CA HIS A 524 10.46 -4.85 -4.51
C HIS A 524 11.22 -3.54 -4.50
N ASP A 525 11.03 -2.71 -5.53
CA ASP A 525 11.62 -1.39 -5.61
C ASP A 525 10.79 -0.40 -4.77
N LEU A 526 11.36 0.01 -3.64
CA LEU A 526 10.72 0.87 -2.65
C LEU A 526 11.02 2.36 -2.86
N VAL A 527 11.81 2.72 -3.88
CA VAL A 527 12.28 4.10 -4.11
C VAL A 527 11.77 4.69 -5.43
N ASP A 528 11.16 3.89 -6.30
CA ASP A 528 10.48 4.37 -7.51
C ASP A 528 9.18 5.15 -7.24
N THR A 529 8.87 6.05 -8.17
CA THR A 529 7.74 6.99 -8.29
C THR A 529 6.34 6.35 -8.32
N THR A 530 6.24 5.03 -8.29
CA THR A 530 4.94 4.36 -8.32
C THR A 530 4.44 4.12 -6.90
N ALA A 531 3.28 4.65 -6.56
CA ALA A 531 2.66 4.52 -5.23
C ALA A 531 2.28 3.05 -4.85
N ALA A 532 2.80 2.07 -5.58
CA ALA A 532 2.79 0.66 -5.27
C ALA A 532 4.18 0.13 -5.60
N ASP A 533 5.03 -0.08 -4.58
CA ASP A 533 6.06 -1.14 -4.54
C ASP A 533 6.34 -1.74 -5.94
N THR A 534 7.19 -1.09 -6.74
CA THR A 534 7.33 -1.48 -8.16
C THR A 534 7.93 -2.87 -8.17
N ARG A 535 7.11 -3.87 -8.48
CA ARG A 535 7.53 -5.28 -8.48
C ARG A 535 8.08 -5.64 -9.84
N VAL A 536 9.35 -5.97 -9.88
CA VAL A 536 9.97 -6.60 -11.05
C VAL A 536 10.07 -8.09 -10.78
N SER A 537 9.39 -8.90 -11.59
CA SER A 537 9.41 -10.35 -11.45
C SER A 537 10.03 -11.02 -12.67
N ALA A 538 10.89 -12.00 -12.44
CA ALA A 538 11.52 -12.81 -13.47
C ALA A 538 11.28 -14.30 -13.20
N PRO A 539 10.70 -15.07 -14.14
CA PRO A 539 10.53 -16.51 -14.01
C PRO A 539 11.77 -17.28 -14.48
N TYR A 540 12.12 -18.34 -13.75
CA TYR A 540 13.13 -19.32 -14.13
C TYR A 540 12.50 -20.71 -14.20
N LEU A 541 12.49 -21.31 -15.39
CA LEU A 541 11.96 -22.65 -15.60
C LEU A 541 13.00 -23.71 -15.22
N VAL A 542 12.67 -24.57 -14.26
CA VAL A 542 13.47 -25.74 -13.91
C VAL A 542 13.15 -26.84 -14.92
N LEU A 543 14.14 -27.27 -15.68
CA LEU A 543 14.02 -28.34 -16.65
C LEU A 543 14.22 -29.70 -15.96
N THR A 544 13.45 -30.71 -16.39
CA THR A 544 13.84 -32.09 -16.11
C THR A 544 15.16 -32.36 -16.83
N PRO A 545 16.17 -32.93 -16.17
CA PRO A 545 17.40 -33.29 -16.86
C PRO A 545 17.07 -34.27 -17.99
N ALA A 546 17.29 -33.87 -19.24
CA ALA A 546 17.05 -34.72 -20.40
C ALA A 546 17.95 -35.96 -20.33
N ILE A 547 17.40 -37.16 -20.54
CA ILE A 547 18.20 -38.37 -20.72
C ILE A 547 18.84 -38.29 -22.13
N GLN A 548 20.04 -37.74 -22.22
CA GLN A 548 20.84 -37.80 -23.43
C GLN A 548 21.49 -39.18 -23.54
N LEU A 549 20.95 -40.03 -24.41
CA LEU A 549 21.39 -41.42 -24.56
C LEU A 549 22.70 -41.57 -25.33
N LEU A 550 22.98 -40.60 -26.20
CA LEU A 550 24.24 -40.44 -26.93
C LEU A 550 24.63 -38.96 -26.87
N GLN A 551 25.62 -38.65 -26.05
CA GLN A 551 26.20 -37.31 -25.95
C GLN A 551 27.66 -37.36 -26.41
N ASN A 552 28.06 -36.30 -27.12
CA ASN A 552 29.39 -36.00 -27.64
C ASN A 552 30.54 -36.69 -26.86
N GLY A 553 31.08 -37.80 -27.40
CA GLY A 553 32.26 -38.49 -26.86
C GLY A 553 32.03 -39.64 -25.85
N SER A 554 30.79 -40.05 -25.54
CA SER A 554 30.54 -41.11 -24.54
C SER A 554 31.08 -42.52 -24.89
N PHE A 555 31.58 -42.74 -26.11
CA PHE A 555 32.18 -44.01 -26.55
C PHE A 555 33.71 -44.10 -26.40
N GLU A 556 34.37 -43.05 -25.88
CA GLU A 556 35.82 -43.07 -25.63
C GLU A 556 36.23 -44.17 -24.60
N PHE A 557 35.25 -44.68 -23.82
CA PHE A 557 35.45 -45.65 -22.73
C PHE A 557 34.66 -46.98 -22.83
N GLY A 558 33.81 -47.18 -23.86
CA GLY A 558 33.04 -48.43 -24.05
C GLY A 558 31.65 -48.21 -24.68
N LEU A 559 30.99 -49.28 -25.14
CA LEU A 559 29.58 -49.25 -25.63
C LEU A 559 28.60 -49.32 -24.45
N ASP A 560 28.70 -48.44 -23.47
CA ASP A 560 27.92 -48.57 -22.24
C ASP A 560 26.40 -48.61 -22.53
N GLY A 561 25.78 -49.76 -22.22
CA GLY A 561 24.38 -50.06 -22.48
C GLY A 561 24.00 -50.37 -23.94
N TRP A 562 24.86 -50.09 -24.92
CA TRP A 562 24.61 -50.40 -26.34
C TRP A 562 25.18 -51.77 -26.74
N THR A 563 24.40 -52.50 -27.52
CA THR A 563 24.74 -53.83 -28.04
C THR A 563 24.70 -53.82 -29.56
N LEU A 564 25.73 -54.39 -30.18
CA LEU A 564 25.82 -54.62 -31.62
C LEU A 564 25.67 -56.12 -31.89
N ASP A 565 24.96 -56.48 -32.96
CA ASP A 565 24.96 -57.86 -33.42
C ASP A 565 26.26 -58.23 -34.16
N SER A 566 26.47 -59.54 -34.35
CA SER A 566 27.68 -60.08 -34.96
C SER A 566 27.85 -59.76 -36.45
N ASN A 567 26.83 -59.14 -37.06
CA ASN A 567 26.88 -58.72 -38.46
C ASN A 567 27.45 -57.30 -38.62
N VAL A 568 27.78 -56.59 -37.54
CA VAL A 568 28.41 -55.26 -37.59
C VAL A 568 29.94 -55.41 -37.67
N GLY A 569 30.56 -54.93 -38.76
CA GLY A 569 31.90 -55.37 -39.19
C GLY A 569 33.04 -54.34 -39.28
N GLY A 570 32.86 -53.04 -38.99
CA GLY A 570 33.97 -52.05 -39.15
C GLY A 570 33.83 -50.64 -38.52
N ASP A 571 34.98 -49.90 -38.55
CA ASP A 571 35.40 -48.52 -38.15
C ASP A 571 34.96 -47.87 -36.83
N LYS A 572 35.85 -47.89 -35.82
CA LYS A 572 35.77 -47.07 -34.58
C LYS A 572 36.83 -45.95 -34.61
N VAL A 573 36.48 -44.73 -35.06
CA VAL A 573 37.42 -43.58 -35.12
C VAL A 573 37.14 -42.59 -33.97
N ARG A 574 38.20 -42.01 -33.36
CA ARG A 574 38.19 -41.10 -32.19
C ARG A 574 38.59 -39.67 -32.57
N THR A 575 37.93 -38.64 -32.03
CA THR A 575 38.34 -37.21 -32.13
C THR A 575 37.77 -36.34 -30.99
N ALA A 576 38.33 -35.13 -30.82
CA ALA A 576 38.20 -34.25 -29.64
C ALA A 576 36.83 -33.54 -29.46
N PRO A 577 36.50 -33.04 -28.25
CA PRO A 577 35.18 -32.49 -27.90
C PRO A 577 34.88 -31.14 -28.58
N GLY A 578 33.63 -30.97 -29.06
CA GLY A 578 33.08 -29.65 -29.46
C GLY A 578 32.61 -29.51 -30.91
N GLU A 579 32.90 -30.45 -31.81
CA GLU A 579 32.61 -30.31 -33.26
C GLU A 579 31.57 -31.34 -33.78
N ALA A 580 30.45 -31.52 -33.07
CA ALA A 580 29.43 -32.48 -33.47
C ALA A 580 28.45 -31.88 -34.49
N SER A 581 28.66 -32.17 -35.79
CA SER A 581 27.66 -32.23 -36.90
C SER A 581 28.28 -32.08 -38.30
N ASP A 582 29.59 -31.89 -38.42
CA ASP A 582 30.28 -31.67 -39.70
C ASP A 582 30.75 -32.97 -40.41
N GLY A 583 30.54 -34.13 -39.77
CA GLY A 583 30.84 -35.45 -40.32
C GLY A 583 32.30 -35.89 -40.24
N VAL A 584 33.21 -35.13 -39.62
CA VAL A 584 34.65 -35.44 -39.66
C VAL A 584 35.09 -36.37 -38.51
N GLY A 585 34.42 -36.34 -37.36
CA GLY A 585 34.87 -37.05 -36.15
C GLY A 585 33.77 -37.72 -35.32
N VAL A 586 33.43 -38.99 -35.60
CA VAL A 586 32.23 -39.65 -35.02
C VAL A 586 32.44 -41.16 -34.79
N PHE A 587 31.83 -41.72 -33.74
CA PHE A 587 31.65 -43.17 -33.59
C PHE A 587 30.70 -43.68 -34.68
N ARG A 588 31.28 -44.36 -35.66
CA ARG A 588 30.57 -44.92 -36.81
C ARG A 588 30.37 -46.41 -36.54
N PHE A 589 29.21 -46.97 -36.90
CA PHE A 589 29.09 -48.42 -37.02
C PHE A 589 28.61 -48.75 -38.43
N LYS A 590 29.18 -49.79 -39.03
CA LYS A 590 28.85 -50.23 -40.39
C LYS A 590 28.31 -51.66 -40.35
N GLY A 591 27.11 -51.85 -40.89
CA GLY A 591 26.51 -53.17 -41.08
C GLY A 591 27.20 -54.02 -42.14
N GLN A 592 26.84 -55.30 -42.23
CA GLN A 592 27.26 -56.17 -43.33
C GLN A 592 26.31 -56.02 -44.52
N VAL A 593 26.89 -55.82 -45.71
CA VAL A 593 26.21 -55.75 -47.02
C VAL A 593 25.18 -56.87 -47.16
N GLY A 594 23.91 -56.52 -47.36
CA GLY A 594 22.82 -57.49 -47.60
C GLY A 594 22.46 -58.41 -46.43
N LYS A 595 22.98 -58.15 -45.22
CA LYS A 595 22.62 -58.88 -43.98
C LYS A 595 21.98 -57.94 -42.97
N GLN A 596 21.08 -58.48 -42.15
CA GLN A 596 20.50 -57.71 -41.05
C GLN A 596 21.58 -57.37 -40.03
N SER A 597 21.78 -56.06 -39.79
CA SER A 597 22.69 -55.52 -38.78
C SER A 597 21.92 -54.66 -37.78
N THR A 598 22.18 -54.82 -36.48
CA THR A 598 21.36 -54.23 -35.40
C THR A 598 22.23 -53.51 -34.38
N LEU A 599 21.90 -52.25 -34.09
CA LEU A 599 22.36 -51.49 -32.93
C LEU A 599 21.20 -51.32 -31.95
N LYS A 600 21.38 -51.68 -30.68
CA LYS A 600 20.31 -51.68 -29.68
C LYS A 600 20.78 -51.25 -28.29
N GLN A 601 19.95 -50.50 -27.57
CA GLN A 601 20.10 -50.25 -26.13
C GLN A 601 18.76 -50.44 -25.40
N ASN A 602 18.83 -50.97 -24.18
CA ASN A 602 17.70 -50.99 -23.26
C ASN A 602 17.95 -49.97 -22.16
N LEU A 603 16.91 -49.23 -21.78
CA LEU A 603 16.95 -48.19 -20.78
C LEU A 603 15.95 -48.49 -19.69
N ILE A 604 16.39 -48.40 -18.44
CA ILE A 604 15.47 -48.33 -17.31
C ILE A 604 14.95 -46.90 -17.31
N SER A 605 13.64 -46.75 -17.46
CA SER A 605 13.00 -45.46 -17.73
C SER A 605 12.46 -44.86 -16.43
N THR A 606 12.71 -43.57 -16.19
CA THR A 606 11.96 -42.76 -15.22
C THR A 606 10.76 -42.06 -15.86
N LEU A 607 10.61 -42.20 -17.19
CA LEU A 607 9.53 -41.57 -17.96
C LEU A 607 8.15 -42.13 -17.55
N ARG A 608 7.14 -41.26 -17.51
CA ARG A 608 5.77 -41.59 -17.11
C ARG A 608 4.81 -41.44 -18.27
N ASP A 609 3.81 -42.32 -18.32
CA ASP A 609 2.65 -42.16 -19.20
C ASP A 609 1.56 -41.44 -18.40
N SER A 610 1.57 -40.11 -18.42
CA SER A 610 0.60 -39.29 -17.69
C SER A 610 -0.67 -38.96 -18.50
N GLY A 611 -0.74 -39.39 -19.77
CA GLY A 611 -1.87 -39.13 -20.67
C GLY A 611 -1.84 -37.75 -21.39
N ASP A 612 -1.09 -36.77 -20.86
CA ASP A 612 -0.95 -35.41 -21.43
C ASP A 612 0.47 -35.14 -22.00
N GLU A 613 1.36 -36.12 -21.91
CA GLU A 613 2.74 -36.05 -22.37
C GLU A 613 2.97 -36.93 -23.60
N ALA A 614 3.88 -36.51 -24.48
CA ALA A 614 4.36 -37.31 -25.59
C ALA A 614 5.86 -37.57 -25.46
N ILE A 615 6.32 -38.63 -26.11
CA ILE A 615 7.74 -38.97 -26.18
C ILE A 615 8.27 -38.52 -27.53
N GLU A 616 9.26 -37.63 -27.53
CA GLU A 616 10.05 -37.31 -28.72
C GLU A 616 11.30 -38.19 -28.76
N VAL A 617 11.51 -38.84 -29.91
CA VAL A 617 12.77 -39.53 -30.23
C VAL A 617 13.39 -38.84 -31.43
N GLY A 618 14.64 -38.40 -31.30
CA GLY A 618 15.39 -37.76 -32.38
C GLY A 618 16.74 -38.39 -32.62
N PHE A 619 17.24 -38.35 -33.85
CA PHE A 619 18.57 -38.84 -34.21
C PHE A 619 19.10 -38.22 -35.49
N ASP A 620 20.40 -38.38 -35.71
CA ASP A 620 21.09 -37.97 -36.94
C ASP A 620 21.56 -39.22 -37.68
N ILE A 621 21.16 -39.39 -38.94
CA ILE A 621 21.41 -40.59 -39.74
C ILE A 621 21.95 -40.26 -41.13
N ARG A 622 22.81 -41.13 -41.67
CA ARG A 622 23.32 -41.07 -43.06
C ARG A 622 23.35 -42.46 -43.66
N GLY A 623 23.14 -42.59 -44.96
CA GLY A 623 23.20 -43.87 -45.68
C GLY A 623 23.91 -43.71 -47.02
N ASP A 624 24.54 -44.78 -47.52
CA ASP A 624 25.14 -44.75 -48.86
C ASP A 624 24.09 -45.00 -49.98
N ASP A 625 22.86 -45.38 -49.61
CA ASP A 625 21.71 -45.51 -50.48
C ASP A 625 20.44 -44.97 -49.79
N SER A 626 19.48 -44.46 -50.57
CA SER A 626 18.20 -43.93 -50.06
C SER A 626 17.13 -45.03 -49.87
N SER A 627 17.55 -46.27 -49.61
CA SER A 627 16.62 -47.39 -49.50
C SER A 627 15.86 -47.40 -48.17
N SER A 628 14.56 -47.72 -48.20
CA SER A 628 13.70 -47.86 -47.01
C SER A 628 13.94 -49.13 -46.19
N SER A 629 15.08 -49.78 -46.41
CA SER A 629 15.48 -51.04 -45.80
C SER A 629 16.07 -50.87 -44.38
N VAL A 630 16.24 -49.62 -43.96
CA VAL A 630 16.67 -49.22 -42.61
C VAL A 630 15.45 -48.93 -41.77
N GLN A 631 15.44 -49.39 -40.52
CA GLN A 631 14.28 -49.24 -39.63
C GLN A 631 14.72 -48.82 -38.23
N LEU A 632 14.01 -47.84 -37.67
CA LEU A 632 13.96 -47.63 -36.23
C LEU A 632 12.89 -48.54 -35.65
N LYS A 633 13.23 -49.28 -34.60
CA LYS A 633 12.30 -50.07 -33.79
C LYS A 633 12.38 -49.58 -32.36
N LEU A 634 11.22 -49.20 -31.82
CA LEU A 634 11.04 -48.86 -30.42
C LEU A 634 10.22 -49.95 -29.74
N VAL A 635 10.67 -50.42 -28.57
CA VAL A 635 9.89 -51.32 -27.73
C VAL A 635 9.76 -50.73 -26.35
N ILE A 636 8.52 -50.51 -25.93
CA ILE A 636 8.16 -49.93 -24.65
C ILE A 636 7.58 -51.07 -23.81
N LYS A 637 8.09 -51.27 -22.60
CA LYS A 637 7.47 -52.19 -21.63
C LYS A 637 6.93 -51.40 -20.46
N TYR A 638 5.77 -51.79 -20.00
CA TYR A 638 5.05 -51.10 -18.95
C TYR A 638 5.02 -51.92 -17.66
N ALA A 639 4.72 -51.28 -16.53
CA ALA A 639 4.74 -51.93 -15.22
C ALA A 639 3.65 -53.01 -15.10
N SER A 640 2.52 -52.87 -15.80
CA SER A 640 1.50 -53.93 -15.91
C SER A 640 1.99 -55.23 -16.59
N GLY A 641 3.15 -55.18 -17.25
CA GLY A 641 3.67 -56.28 -18.07
C GLY A 641 3.27 -56.19 -19.55
N GLY A 642 2.47 -55.19 -19.95
CA GLY A 642 2.19 -54.85 -21.34
C GLY A 642 3.43 -54.43 -22.13
N LYS A 643 3.38 -54.52 -23.47
CA LYS A 643 4.45 -53.97 -24.33
C LYS A 643 3.92 -53.39 -25.64
N SER A 644 4.42 -52.21 -26.00
CA SER A 644 4.17 -51.55 -27.28
C SER A 644 5.39 -51.68 -28.18
N LYS A 645 5.16 -51.88 -29.48
CA LYS A 645 6.23 -51.99 -30.49
C LYS A 645 5.93 -51.06 -31.65
N LEU A 646 6.80 -50.10 -31.86
CA LEU A 646 6.71 -49.17 -32.98
C LEU A 646 7.87 -49.43 -33.93
N LYS A 647 7.59 -49.36 -35.23
CA LYS A 647 8.59 -49.55 -36.29
C LYS A 647 8.43 -48.46 -37.34
N PHE A 648 9.53 -47.80 -37.67
CA PHE A 648 9.55 -46.70 -38.62
C PHE A 648 10.58 -46.99 -39.69
N PRO A 649 10.19 -47.05 -40.97
CA PRO A 649 11.15 -47.09 -42.07
C PRO A 649 11.90 -45.76 -42.12
N LEU A 650 13.22 -45.83 -42.30
CA LEU A 650 14.09 -44.68 -42.50
C LEU A 650 14.64 -44.75 -43.92
N ASN A 651 14.66 -43.60 -44.60
CA ASN A 651 15.29 -43.43 -45.90
C ASN A 651 16.50 -42.52 -45.71
N PRO A 652 17.66 -43.04 -45.28
CA PRO A 652 18.81 -42.21 -44.99
C PRO A 652 19.44 -41.69 -46.30
N GLU A 653 19.90 -40.44 -46.31
CA GLU A 653 20.51 -39.82 -47.48
C GLU A 653 22.05 -39.91 -47.42
N PRO A 654 22.76 -39.66 -48.55
CA PRO A 654 24.22 -39.59 -48.57
C PRO A 654 24.83 -38.53 -47.65
N ALA A 655 24.06 -37.55 -47.20
CA ALA A 655 24.42 -36.58 -46.16
C ALA A 655 23.71 -36.91 -44.84
N TYR A 656 24.28 -36.49 -43.70
CA TYR A 656 23.60 -36.64 -42.41
C TYR A 656 22.29 -35.85 -42.42
N THR A 657 21.21 -36.51 -42.06
CA THR A 657 19.89 -35.92 -41.88
C THR A 657 19.46 -36.05 -40.42
N THR A 658 19.01 -34.95 -39.85
CA THR A 658 18.35 -34.95 -38.56
C THR A 658 16.91 -35.39 -38.73
N TRP A 659 16.50 -36.35 -37.93
CA TRP A 659 15.15 -36.85 -37.88
C TRP A 659 14.63 -36.78 -36.45
N SER A 660 13.37 -36.41 -36.27
CA SER A 660 12.69 -36.60 -35.01
C SER A 660 11.24 -36.97 -35.19
N MET A 661 10.68 -37.60 -34.16
CA MET A 661 9.28 -37.96 -34.11
C MET A 661 8.79 -37.93 -32.69
N THR A 662 7.62 -37.33 -32.54
CA THR A 662 6.85 -37.30 -31.31
C THR A 662 5.72 -38.32 -31.41
N PHE A 663 5.54 -39.14 -30.38
CA PHE A 663 4.42 -40.06 -30.30
C PHE A 663 3.87 -40.13 -28.88
N VAL A 664 2.57 -40.43 -28.79
CA VAL A 664 1.88 -40.63 -27.52
C VAL A 664 1.82 -42.14 -27.26
N PRO A 665 2.40 -42.65 -26.16
CA PRO A 665 2.20 -44.04 -25.75
C PRO A 665 0.70 -44.29 -25.43
N TYR A 666 0.26 -45.55 -25.52
CA TYR A 666 -1.17 -45.90 -25.49
C TYR A 666 -1.84 -45.44 -24.18
N ILE A 667 -3.03 -44.84 -24.32
CA ILE A 667 -3.77 -44.08 -23.31
C ILE A 667 -4.28 -44.99 -22.17
N GLU A 668 -3.41 -45.30 -21.20
CA GLU A 668 -3.76 -45.75 -19.85
C GLU A 668 -2.57 -45.42 -18.93
N PRO A 669 -2.77 -44.94 -17.69
CA PRO A 669 -1.68 -44.50 -16.82
C PRO A 669 -0.89 -45.69 -16.27
N ASP A 670 0.04 -46.20 -17.07
CA ASP A 670 0.93 -47.30 -16.70
C ASP A 670 2.40 -46.87 -16.88
N PRO A 671 3.21 -46.84 -15.80
CA PRO A 671 4.60 -46.43 -15.89
C PRO A 671 5.42 -47.26 -16.89
N ILE A 672 6.24 -46.59 -17.69
CA ILE A 672 7.19 -47.25 -18.57
C ILE A 672 8.34 -47.77 -17.72
N THR A 673 8.51 -49.10 -17.69
CA THR A 673 9.61 -49.74 -16.93
C THR A 673 10.88 -49.84 -17.74
N THR A 674 10.77 -50.15 -19.03
CA THR A 674 11.92 -50.20 -19.93
C THR A 674 11.60 -49.64 -21.30
N PHE A 675 12.55 -48.89 -21.86
CA PHE A 675 12.51 -48.35 -23.20
C PHE A 675 13.67 -48.95 -24.02
N GLU A 676 13.37 -49.66 -25.10
CA GLU A 676 14.35 -50.23 -26.01
C GLU A 676 14.34 -49.45 -27.33
N VAL A 677 15.50 -48.91 -27.70
CA VAL A 677 15.74 -48.31 -29.01
C VAL A 677 16.59 -49.26 -29.82
N SER A 678 16.18 -49.56 -31.05
CA SER A 678 16.93 -50.42 -31.97
C SER A 678 16.93 -49.86 -33.38
N PHE A 679 18.09 -49.82 -34.01
CA PHE A 679 18.24 -49.55 -35.44
C PHE A 679 18.57 -50.84 -36.16
N ILE A 680 17.83 -51.12 -37.23
CA ILE A 680 17.95 -52.34 -38.01
C ILE A 680 18.25 -51.94 -39.46
N ASP A 681 19.40 -52.33 -39.96
CA ASP A 681 19.81 -52.11 -41.35
C ASP A 681 19.70 -53.42 -42.14
N ARG A 682 19.03 -53.36 -43.30
CA ARG A 682 18.95 -54.44 -44.29
C ARG A 682 19.31 -53.96 -45.70
N SER A 683 20.01 -52.83 -45.79
CA SER A 683 20.33 -52.20 -47.05
C SER A 683 21.25 -53.07 -47.91
N PRO A 684 21.07 -53.04 -49.24
CA PRO A 684 22.00 -53.68 -50.16
C PRO A 684 23.42 -53.15 -49.99
N SER A 685 23.61 -51.88 -49.59
CA SER A 685 24.92 -51.31 -49.30
C SER A 685 25.50 -51.73 -47.93
N GLY A 686 24.64 -52.09 -46.97
CA GLY A 686 25.01 -52.41 -45.58
C GLY A 686 25.69 -51.24 -44.84
N LYS A 687 25.45 -50.01 -45.29
CA LYS A 687 26.17 -48.81 -44.80
C LYS A 687 25.19 -47.75 -44.35
N VAL A 688 24.95 -47.73 -43.05
CA VAL A 688 24.15 -46.73 -42.35
C VAL A 688 24.97 -46.20 -41.18
N TYR A 689 25.00 -44.88 -41.02
CA TYR A 689 25.72 -44.19 -39.95
C TYR A 689 24.70 -43.47 -39.07
N ILE A 690 24.83 -43.59 -37.75
CA ILE A 690 23.98 -42.90 -36.78
C ILE A 690 24.89 -42.16 -35.83
N ASP A 691 24.66 -40.86 -35.69
CA ASP A 691 25.57 -39.95 -34.98
C ASP A 691 25.01 -39.59 -33.58
N ARG A 692 23.73 -39.20 -33.50
CA ARG A 692 23.08 -38.78 -32.25
C ARG A 692 21.76 -39.52 -32.04
N VAL A 693 21.39 -39.81 -30.79
CA VAL A 693 20.06 -40.30 -30.39
C VAL A 693 19.63 -39.57 -29.13
N ARG A 694 18.48 -38.90 -29.18
CA ARG A 694 17.82 -38.21 -28.05
C ARG A 694 16.45 -38.85 -27.79
N VAL A 695 16.09 -38.98 -26.52
CA VAL A 695 14.73 -39.32 -26.09
C VAL A 695 14.34 -38.31 -25.02
N ALA A 696 13.21 -37.64 -25.21
CA ALA A 696 12.72 -36.62 -24.29
C ALA A 696 11.21 -36.78 -24.09
N GLU A 697 10.75 -36.49 -22.87
CA GLU A 697 9.36 -36.16 -22.63
C GLU A 697 9.10 -34.74 -23.13
N VAL A 698 8.03 -34.59 -23.90
CA VAL A 698 7.57 -33.30 -24.41
C VAL A 698 6.11 -33.13 -24.05
N SER A 699 5.77 -32.01 -23.40
CA SER A 699 4.37 -31.66 -23.16
C SER A 699 3.72 -31.31 -24.49
N LEU A 700 2.52 -31.82 -24.75
CA LEU A 700 1.78 -31.49 -25.98
C LEU A 700 1.20 -30.08 -26.00
N GLY A 701 1.48 -29.27 -24.97
CA GLY A 701 0.74 -28.04 -24.70
C GLY A 701 -0.68 -28.38 -24.24
N THR A 702 -1.27 -27.49 -23.44
CA THR A 702 -2.64 -27.63 -22.95
C THR A 702 -3.58 -27.98 -24.11
N ARG A 703 -4.14 -29.21 -24.10
CA ARG A 703 -5.48 -29.39 -24.67
C ARG A 703 -6.35 -28.37 -23.96
N GLY A 704 -6.87 -27.39 -24.70
CA GLY A 704 -7.88 -26.49 -24.19
C GLY A 704 -8.97 -27.34 -23.55
N VAL A 705 -9.03 -27.30 -22.23
CA VAL A 705 -10.06 -27.96 -21.45
C VAL A 705 -11.36 -27.30 -21.90
N SER A 706 -12.21 -28.05 -22.61
CA SER A 706 -13.60 -27.65 -22.79
C SER A 706 -14.19 -27.49 -21.39
N PRO A 707 -14.77 -26.34 -21.02
CA PRO A 707 -15.25 -26.13 -19.66
C PRO A 707 -16.55 -26.92 -19.44
N GLU A 708 -16.43 -28.14 -18.93
CA GLU A 708 -17.52 -28.80 -18.21
C GLU A 708 -17.54 -28.30 -16.77
N THR A 709 -18.22 -27.17 -16.57
CA THR A 709 -19.19 -26.92 -15.50
C THR A 709 -19.63 -25.46 -15.63
N ARG A 710 -20.57 -25.20 -16.55
CA ARG A 710 -21.39 -24.00 -16.50
C ARG A 710 -22.82 -24.42 -16.21
N THR A 711 -23.22 -24.29 -14.95
CA THR A 711 -24.62 -24.27 -14.54
C THR A 711 -25.24 -22.97 -15.02
N ASP A 712 -25.58 -22.89 -16.30
CA ASP A 712 -26.50 -21.89 -16.86
C ASP A 712 -27.31 -22.59 -17.96
N THR A 713 -28.51 -23.03 -17.61
CA THR A 713 -29.51 -23.54 -18.56
C THR A 713 -29.94 -22.42 -19.52
N LEU A 714 -29.51 -22.49 -20.78
CA LEU A 714 -30.22 -21.86 -21.89
C LEU A 714 -31.15 -22.91 -22.55
N PRO A 715 -32.38 -22.54 -22.95
CA PRO A 715 -33.33 -23.48 -23.53
C PRO A 715 -32.84 -23.97 -24.91
N PRO A 716 -33.17 -25.22 -25.30
CA PRO A 716 -32.71 -25.77 -26.57
C PRO A 716 -33.28 -24.98 -27.75
N PRO A 717 -32.47 -24.66 -28.78
CA PRO A 717 -32.96 -24.08 -30.02
C PRO A 717 -33.87 -25.06 -30.75
N THR A 718 -34.94 -24.54 -31.36
CA THR A 718 -35.91 -25.28 -32.15
C THR A 718 -35.21 -25.98 -33.33
N ALA A 719 -35.40 -27.29 -33.46
CA ALA A 719 -34.79 -28.09 -34.52
C ALA A 719 -35.24 -27.62 -35.93
N PRO A 720 -34.32 -27.30 -36.84
CA PRO A 720 -34.63 -27.21 -38.27
C PRO A 720 -34.92 -28.61 -38.81
N SER A 721 -35.97 -28.72 -39.62
CA SER A 721 -36.38 -29.97 -40.25
C SER A 721 -35.31 -30.50 -41.19
N GLY A 722 -34.67 -31.60 -40.80
CA GLY A 722 -33.94 -32.47 -41.71
C GLY A 722 -32.43 -32.50 -41.48
N PHE A 723 -31.99 -33.37 -40.58
CA PHE A 723 -30.81 -34.20 -40.86
C PHE A 723 -30.97 -35.54 -40.13
N ARG A 724 -30.92 -36.63 -40.89
CA ARG A 724 -31.03 -38.02 -40.44
C ARG A 724 -29.62 -38.62 -40.33
N GLY A 725 -29.37 -39.28 -39.19
CA GLY A 725 -28.39 -40.31 -38.80
C GLY A 725 -27.22 -40.80 -39.67
N GLY A 726 -26.22 -41.32 -38.94
CA GLY A 726 -25.25 -42.37 -39.30
C GLY A 726 -23.87 -41.83 -39.69
N ASN A 727 -22.73 -42.19 -39.07
CA ASN A 727 -22.34 -43.23 -38.12
C ASN A 727 -21.32 -42.65 -37.13
#